data_AF-A0A3M1TNM9-F1
#
_entry.id   AF-A0A3M1TNM9-F1
#
_cell.length_a   1.000
_cell.length_b   1.000
_cell.length_c   1.000
_cell.angle_alpha   90.00
_cell.angle_beta   90.00
_cell.angle_gamma   90.00
#
_symmetry.space_group_name_H-M   'P 1'
#
loop_
_entity.id
_entity.type
_entity.pdbx_description
1 polymer ?
#
loop_
_entity_poly.entity_id
_entity_poly.type
_entity_poly.pdbx_seq_one_letter_code
_entity_poly.pdbx_strand_id
1 'polypeptide(L)'
;MHRSAPAAGSSSTRRMRRARTAVTMPPTTTKSRRSNFIAGSPEQDNGQPDRTRAARPLQKAAVAGAYRPRRVQPGAEQGPGRGLPGTFLGRCEPSSPLVRSPRRRRFPMAKKTKARTLQALLWTTVSLLVLLVGACMASEKMQPLFGASADALGGTVERSNVVTPSPAPLPQEMEALPEASAADALLPADADPERASSYADYGINGFTDARADALSTFAVDVDTASYTHFRGDLRRGRLPDPRSVRVEEFLNYFDYDYAPPEDGALFAVHLDAAPSPFDRSRFLLRVGLKAREVPPQVRKRAHLVFLVDVSGSMSDPDKLPLAKEALHRLVGSLREGDTVALVTYAGSTGVVLEPTDVSRAWRIHRAIDSLGAGGSTAMASGLQLAYELAARNLGPGSVARIIVLSDGDANVGPVDSETMLKMNRPQIEEGVTLTTVGFGQGNYQDETMEQLADRGNGNYYYVDSVDEAERIFVEKVAGTLEVVAKDVKVQVKFDPRRVRAYRLIGYENRDIADRDFRNDRVDAGEIGSGHSVTALYEVVPVGDGLDPDAVTVRVRAKAPRGEKAKETVYRLGAADVHPSLEAAPRDFAFAAAVAGAAEHLRGSAFAAAWSPALIQELACGSAGSDRRKKEFCRLLQQVQTGARYAWR
;
A
#
# COMPACT_ATOMS: atom_id res chain seq x y z
N MET A 1 -27.46 41.36 24.19
CA MET A 1 -28.76 42.04 24.41
C MET A 1 -29.77 41.54 23.38
N HIS A 2 -31.00 42.06 23.36
CA HIS A 2 -32.18 41.63 22.58
C HIS A 2 -31.92 41.18 21.12
N ARG A 3 -32.48 40.05 20.64
CA ARG A 3 -33.90 39.76 20.22
C ARG A 3 -34.28 40.52 18.92
N SER A 4 -34.93 39.94 17.89
CA SER A 4 -35.54 38.60 17.70
C SER A 4 -35.65 38.25 16.19
N ALA A 5 -35.93 36.97 15.85
CA ALA A 5 -36.73 36.61 14.66
C ALA A 5 -38.24 36.59 15.04
N PRO A 6 -39.21 36.56 14.10
CA PRO A 6 -39.71 35.24 13.64
C PRO A 6 -40.41 35.17 12.25
N ALA A 7 -40.70 33.92 11.85
CA ALA A 7 -41.91 33.41 11.16
C ALA A 7 -42.35 33.93 9.76
N ALA A 8 -42.12 33.07 8.77
CA ALA A 8 -43.13 32.38 7.94
C ALA A 8 -44.46 33.06 7.53
N GLY A 9 -44.73 33.06 6.22
CA GLY A 9 -46.07 33.14 5.62
C GLY A 9 -46.28 31.99 4.62
N SER A 10 -47.50 31.48 4.47
CA SER A 10 -47.76 30.21 3.76
C SER A 10 -48.95 30.25 2.79
N SER A 11 -49.01 29.21 1.96
CA SER A 11 -50.17 28.68 1.22
C SER A 11 -50.50 29.20 -0.20
N SER A 12 -50.56 28.23 -1.12
CA SER A 12 -51.65 28.00 -2.09
C SER A 12 -52.03 29.09 -3.11
N THR A 13 -51.83 28.81 -4.41
CA THR A 13 -52.97 28.39 -5.25
C THR A 13 -52.64 27.69 -6.58
N ARG A 14 -53.39 26.60 -6.83
CA ARG A 14 -54.10 26.25 -8.10
C ARG A 14 -53.33 25.99 -9.42
N ARG A 15 -53.18 24.69 -9.70
CA ARG A 15 -53.43 23.98 -10.99
C ARG A 15 -53.52 24.80 -12.29
N MET A 16 -52.83 24.29 -13.33
CA MET A 16 -53.51 24.00 -14.61
C MET A 16 -53.10 22.64 -15.19
N ARG A 17 -54.02 22.00 -15.94
CA ARG A 17 -53.80 20.76 -16.68
C ARG A 17 -53.59 21.09 -18.17
N ARG A 18 -52.70 20.36 -18.85
CA ARG A 18 -52.95 19.85 -20.21
C ARG A 18 -52.59 18.36 -20.26
N ALA A 19 -53.21 17.65 -21.19
CA ALA A 19 -53.16 16.20 -21.31
C ALA A 19 -53.49 15.77 -22.75
N ARG A 20 -53.25 14.49 -23.05
CA ARG A 20 -53.35 13.85 -24.38
C ARG A 20 -52.18 14.26 -25.32
N THR A 21 -51.75 13.43 -26.26
CA THR A 21 -52.46 12.29 -26.88
C THR A 21 -51.57 11.05 -27.01
N ALA A 22 -52.18 9.86 -26.89
CA ALA A 22 -51.55 8.58 -27.25
C ALA A 22 -52.14 8.07 -28.58
N VAL A 23 -51.32 7.41 -29.39
CA VAL A 23 -51.70 6.78 -30.67
C VAL A 23 -51.04 5.40 -30.74
N THR A 24 -51.74 4.41 -31.31
CA THR A 24 -51.34 2.99 -31.34
C THR A 24 -51.79 2.32 -32.65
N MET A 25 -51.17 1.18 -32.97
CA MET A 25 -51.43 0.28 -34.13
C MET A 25 -51.02 0.82 -35.51
N PRO A 26 -50.83 -0.04 -36.55
CA PRO A 26 -50.74 -1.52 -36.57
C PRO A 26 -49.43 -2.06 -37.20
N PRO A 27 -49.17 -3.39 -37.14
CA PRO A 27 -48.11 -4.05 -37.92
C PRO A 27 -48.60 -4.54 -39.31
N THR A 28 -47.68 -4.74 -40.27
CA THR A 28 -47.97 -5.29 -41.62
C THR A 28 -46.90 -6.27 -42.10
N THR A 29 -47.30 -7.38 -42.76
CA THR A 29 -46.41 -8.49 -43.16
C THR A 29 -46.54 -8.89 -44.64
N THR A 30 -45.44 -8.79 -45.39
CA THR A 30 -45.21 -9.42 -46.73
C THR A 30 -43.69 -9.44 -46.98
N LYS A 31 -42.94 -10.50 -47.33
CA LYS A 31 -43.16 -11.87 -47.91
C LYS A 31 -43.09 -11.95 -49.45
N SER A 32 -42.12 -12.75 -49.95
CA SER A 32 -41.82 -13.07 -51.38
C SER A 32 -41.16 -11.94 -52.20
N ARG A 33 -40.31 -12.16 -53.23
CA ARG A 33 -39.80 -13.36 -53.96
C ARG A 33 -38.24 -13.33 -54.02
N ARG A 34 -37.43 -14.40 -54.12
CA ARG A 34 -37.37 -15.67 -54.91
C ARG A 34 -36.66 -15.60 -56.28
N SER A 35 -35.37 -15.98 -56.32
CA SER A 35 -34.66 -16.78 -57.37
C SER A 35 -33.19 -16.99 -56.90
N ASN A 36 -32.62 -18.20 -56.79
CA ASN A 36 -32.26 -19.19 -57.84
C ASN A 36 -31.19 -18.61 -58.80
N PHE A 37 -30.12 -19.29 -59.24
CA PHE A 37 -29.62 -20.68 -59.19
C PHE A 37 -28.08 -20.64 -59.50
N ILE A 38 -27.22 -21.69 -59.43
CA ILE A 38 -27.35 -23.14 -59.17
C ILE A 38 -26.07 -23.70 -58.44
N ALA A 39 -25.97 -25.02 -58.28
CA ALA A 39 -24.89 -25.81 -57.69
C ALA A 39 -23.80 -26.29 -58.71
N GLY A 40 -22.62 -26.75 -58.23
CA GLY A 40 -21.59 -27.33 -59.11
C GLY A 40 -20.36 -27.92 -58.41
N SER A 41 -20.17 -29.23 -58.56
CA SER A 41 -18.95 -30.04 -58.31
C SER A 41 -18.96 -31.17 -59.40
N PRO A 42 -17.89 -31.92 -59.70
CA PRO A 42 -16.67 -32.16 -58.88
C PRO A 42 -15.32 -32.25 -59.66
N GLU A 43 -14.27 -32.56 -58.88
CA GLU A 43 -13.13 -33.46 -59.18
C GLU A 43 -12.00 -33.16 -60.20
N GLN A 44 -10.83 -33.72 -59.84
CA GLN A 44 -9.60 -34.03 -60.58
C GLN A 44 -8.77 -32.86 -61.18
N ASP A 45 -7.46 -33.00 -61.41
CA ASP A 45 -6.33 -33.67 -60.71
C ASP A 45 -5.04 -33.31 -61.51
N ASN A 46 -3.89 -33.13 -60.85
CA ASN A 46 -2.51 -33.44 -61.31
C ASN A 46 -1.43 -32.69 -60.48
N GLY A 47 -0.25 -33.30 -60.31
CA GLY A 47 1.01 -32.55 -60.23
C GLY A 47 1.83 -32.54 -58.92
N GLN A 48 2.10 -33.70 -58.31
CA GLN A 48 3.23 -33.85 -57.35
C GLN A 48 4.57 -34.01 -58.10
N PRO A 49 5.75 -33.62 -57.52
CA PRO A 49 6.45 -34.41 -56.48
C PRO A 49 6.97 -33.55 -55.29
N ASP A 50 6.79 -33.97 -54.03
CA ASP A 50 7.62 -34.93 -53.24
C ASP A 50 8.97 -34.38 -52.74
N ARG A 51 9.09 -34.14 -51.42
CA ARG A 51 10.01 -34.93 -50.56
C ARG A 51 9.82 -34.77 -49.04
N THR A 52 9.48 -35.90 -48.44
CA THR A 52 9.48 -36.26 -47.02
C THR A 52 10.55 -35.61 -46.10
N ARG A 53 10.13 -35.16 -44.91
CA ARG A 53 10.34 -35.91 -43.64
C ARG A 53 9.57 -35.32 -42.45
N ALA A 54 8.95 -36.20 -41.66
CA ALA A 54 8.39 -35.83 -40.35
C ALA A 54 9.48 -35.89 -39.26
N ALA A 55 9.42 -34.97 -38.29
CA ALA A 55 10.26 -34.94 -37.10
C ALA A 55 9.41 -34.76 -35.84
N ARG A 56 9.84 -35.40 -34.73
CA ARG A 56 9.05 -35.60 -33.50
C ARG A 56 8.86 -34.32 -32.68
N PRO A 57 7.79 -34.21 -31.86
CA PRO A 57 7.78 -33.27 -30.73
C PRO A 57 8.84 -33.66 -29.70
N LEU A 58 9.49 -32.68 -29.08
CA LEU A 58 10.51 -32.88 -28.05
C LEU A 58 9.87 -32.95 -26.65
N GLN A 59 9.93 -34.12 -26.02
CA GLN A 59 9.78 -34.25 -24.57
C GLN A 59 11.11 -33.98 -23.87
N LYS A 60 11.16 -33.00 -22.96
CA LYS A 60 11.96 -32.91 -21.71
C LYS A 60 11.87 -31.48 -21.15
N ALA A 61 11.88 -31.23 -19.84
CA ALA A 61 11.77 -32.16 -18.71
C ALA A 61 11.06 -31.48 -17.52
N ALA A 62 10.22 -32.23 -16.79
CA ALA A 62 9.69 -31.77 -15.51
C ALA A 62 10.69 -32.07 -14.38
N VAL A 63 11.11 -31.04 -13.64
CA VAL A 63 11.99 -31.21 -12.47
C VAL A 63 11.15 -31.54 -11.24
N ALA A 64 10.80 -32.81 -11.07
CA ALA A 64 10.08 -33.30 -9.90
C ALA A 64 11.03 -33.40 -8.68
N GLY A 65 10.96 -32.43 -7.78
CA GLY A 65 11.73 -32.40 -6.52
C GLY A 65 11.29 -33.49 -5.52
N ALA A 66 11.80 -34.71 -5.69
CA ALA A 66 11.41 -35.86 -4.88
C ALA A 66 11.98 -35.83 -3.44
N TYR A 67 11.27 -35.19 -2.52
CA TYR A 67 11.64 -35.14 -1.10
C TYR A 67 11.45 -36.51 -0.42
N ARG A 68 12.56 -37.23 -0.17
CA ARG A 68 12.54 -38.53 0.53
C ARG A 68 12.41 -38.33 2.05
N PRO A 69 11.36 -38.84 2.72
CA PRO A 69 11.36 -38.94 4.19
C PRO A 69 12.39 -39.99 4.64
N ARG A 70 13.22 -39.64 5.64
CA ARG A 70 14.08 -40.63 6.32
C ARG A 70 13.22 -41.60 7.11
N ARG A 71 13.48 -42.91 6.97
CA ARG A 71 12.97 -43.91 7.92
C ARG A 71 13.53 -43.63 9.31
N VAL A 72 12.67 -43.61 10.31
CA VAL A 72 13.02 -43.88 11.71
C VAL A 72 12.41 -45.23 12.06
N GLN A 73 13.16 -46.11 12.74
CA GLN A 73 12.66 -47.41 13.17
C GLN A 73 11.83 -47.27 14.45
N PRO A 74 10.71 -47.98 14.59
CA PRO A 74 10.04 -48.12 15.88
C PRO A 74 10.82 -49.10 16.76
N GLY A 75 11.35 -48.64 17.89
CA GLY A 75 11.74 -49.52 18.99
C GLY A 75 10.48 -50.07 19.67
N ALA A 76 10.44 -51.37 19.92
CA ALA A 76 9.31 -52.02 20.56
C ALA A 76 9.65 -52.39 22.01
N GLU A 77 8.72 -52.18 22.92
CA GLU A 77 8.70 -52.85 24.23
C GLU A 77 7.25 -53.10 24.67
N GLN A 78 7.05 -53.98 25.65
CA GLN A 78 5.82 -54.78 25.79
C GLN A 78 4.97 -54.41 27.02
N GLY A 79 3.68 -54.78 27.00
CA GLY A 79 2.81 -54.80 28.20
C GLY A 79 3.07 -56.03 29.08
N PRO A 80 2.12 -56.53 29.92
CA PRO A 80 0.68 -56.19 30.07
C PRO A 80 0.31 -55.72 31.51
N GLY A 81 -0.94 -55.44 31.93
CA GLY A 81 -2.27 -55.41 31.29
C GLY A 81 -3.41 -55.67 32.31
N ARG A 82 -4.62 -56.06 31.82
CA ARG A 82 -5.89 -56.36 32.55
C ARG A 82 -6.74 -55.14 32.99
N GLY A 83 -8.08 -55.25 32.90
CA GLY A 83 -9.03 -54.31 33.55
C GLY A 83 -10.32 -53.91 32.80
N LEU A 84 -11.20 -54.86 32.45
CA LEU A 84 -12.60 -54.63 32.03
C LEU A 84 -13.56 -55.17 33.11
N PRO A 85 -14.88 -54.85 33.13
CA PRO A 85 -15.63 -53.74 32.51
C PRO A 85 -16.57 -53.01 33.52
N GLY A 86 -17.39 -52.04 33.08
CA GLY A 86 -18.49 -51.48 33.89
C GLY A 86 -19.42 -50.53 33.12
N THR A 87 -20.70 -50.90 32.98
CA THR A 87 -21.77 -50.13 32.29
C THR A 87 -22.67 -49.38 33.27
N PHE A 88 -23.31 -48.27 32.86
CA PHE A 88 -24.70 -47.89 33.26
C PHE A 88 -25.30 -46.81 32.32
N LEU A 89 -26.60 -46.51 32.47
CA LEU A 89 -27.48 -45.79 31.52
C LEU A 89 -28.33 -44.66 32.15
N GLY A 90 -28.71 -43.66 31.34
CA GLY A 90 -29.76 -42.63 31.59
C GLY A 90 -29.43 -41.28 30.91
N ARG A 91 -30.16 -40.74 29.92
CA ARG A 91 -31.56 -40.23 29.84
C ARG A 91 -31.83 -39.03 30.79
N CYS A 92 -31.98 -37.79 30.27
CA CYS A 92 -33.22 -37.15 29.72
C CYS A 92 -34.23 -36.72 30.82
N GLU A 93 -34.85 -35.53 30.85
CA GLU A 93 -34.65 -34.27 30.07
C GLU A 93 -35.18 -33.01 30.88
N PRO A 94 -35.92 -31.96 30.41
CA PRO A 94 -35.64 -30.58 30.88
C PRO A 94 -36.75 -29.89 31.70
N SER A 95 -36.47 -28.68 32.21
CA SER A 95 -37.50 -27.71 32.63
C SER A 95 -37.03 -26.25 32.48
N SER A 96 -37.98 -25.35 32.22
CA SER A 96 -37.82 -23.89 32.01
C SER A 96 -39.10 -23.18 32.49
N PRO A 97 -39.24 -21.85 32.34
CA PRO A 97 -38.40 -20.77 32.86
C PRO A 97 -39.20 -19.85 33.82
N LEU A 98 -38.57 -18.87 34.47
CA LEU A 98 -39.32 -17.77 35.11
C LEU A 98 -38.64 -16.41 34.96
N VAL A 99 -39.43 -15.40 34.58
CA VAL A 99 -39.02 -14.01 34.36
C VAL A 99 -39.71 -13.11 35.37
N ARG A 100 -38.97 -12.19 36.02
CA ARG A 100 -39.50 -10.89 36.44
C ARG A 100 -38.41 -9.87 36.74
N SER A 101 -38.75 -8.60 36.56
CA SER A 101 -37.84 -7.44 36.56
C SER A 101 -38.31 -6.38 37.60
N PRO A 102 -37.77 -5.15 37.71
CA PRO A 102 -37.19 -4.73 38.99
C PRO A 102 -37.92 -3.54 39.65
N ARG A 103 -37.57 -3.22 40.91
CA ARG A 103 -37.92 -1.95 41.57
C ARG A 103 -36.75 -1.29 42.29
N ARG A 104 -36.61 0.02 42.06
CA ARG A 104 -35.66 0.94 42.72
C ARG A 104 -36.18 1.39 44.10
N ARG A 105 -35.29 1.79 45.00
CA ARG A 105 -35.44 2.98 45.88
C ARG A 105 -34.08 3.47 46.41
N ARG A 106 -34.05 4.64 47.06
CA ARG A 106 -32.85 5.45 47.36
C ARG A 106 -32.48 5.47 48.85
N PHE A 107 -31.25 5.91 49.12
CA PHE A 107 -30.65 6.39 50.39
C PHE A 107 -31.58 7.07 51.41
N PRO A 108 -31.19 7.06 52.71
CA PRO A 108 -30.62 8.29 53.30
C PRO A 108 -29.27 8.10 54.04
N MET A 109 -28.75 9.15 54.69
CA MET A 109 -27.43 9.25 55.34
C MET A 109 -27.46 8.93 56.86
N ALA A 110 -26.30 8.64 57.48
CA ALA A 110 -25.72 9.50 58.55
C ALA A 110 -24.35 9.04 59.16
N LYS A 111 -23.29 9.82 58.87
CA LYS A 111 -22.22 10.33 59.77
C LYS A 111 -21.56 9.46 60.89
N LYS A 112 -20.24 9.27 60.71
CA LYS A 112 -19.11 9.44 61.68
C LYS A 112 -18.85 8.40 62.80
N THR A 113 -17.72 7.71 62.65
CA THR A 113 -16.72 7.47 63.72
C THR A 113 -15.30 7.63 63.16
N LYS A 114 -14.26 7.69 64.03
CA LYS A 114 -12.89 8.10 63.66
C LYS A 114 -11.95 6.89 63.46
N ALA A 115 -11.14 6.90 62.40
CA ALA A 115 -9.84 6.22 62.35
C ALA A 115 -8.92 6.89 61.31
N ARG A 116 -8.00 7.75 61.75
CA ARG A 116 -6.88 8.29 60.94
C ARG A 116 -5.59 7.68 61.47
N THR A 117 -4.99 6.74 60.74
CA THR A 117 -3.53 6.41 60.70
C THR A 117 -3.31 5.08 59.97
N LEU A 118 -3.17 5.08 58.64
CA LEU A 118 -2.62 3.93 57.88
C LEU A 118 -2.23 4.31 56.43
N GLN A 119 -1.50 5.42 56.26
CA GLN A 119 -1.06 5.89 54.93
C GLN A 119 0.36 6.48 54.94
N ALA A 120 1.16 6.16 55.97
CA ALA A 120 2.50 6.72 56.20
C ALA A 120 3.59 5.63 56.36
N LEU A 121 3.30 4.37 55.99
CA LEU A 121 4.20 3.23 56.21
C LEU A 121 4.59 2.44 54.93
N LEU A 122 4.20 2.92 53.74
CA LEU A 122 4.56 2.32 52.45
C LEU A 122 5.51 3.19 51.59
N TRP A 123 5.93 4.36 52.10
CA TRP A 123 6.84 5.29 51.43
C TRP A 123 8.24 5.35 52.07
N THR A 124 8.48 4.59 53.15
CA THR A 124 9.74 4.59 53.91
C THR A 124 10.64 3.39 53.62
N THR A 125 10.14 2.35 52.96
CA THR A 125 10.91 1.13 52.63
C THR A 125 11.54 1.13 51.23
N VAL A 126 11.03 1.95 50.30
CA VAL A 126 11.58 2.05 48.92
C VAL A 126 12.79 2.97 48.86
N SER A 127 12.80 4.06 49.64
CA SER A 127 13.90 5.04 49.67
C SER A 127 15.22 4.51 50.25
N LEU A 128 15.23 3.34 50.89
CA LEU A 128 16.42 2.77 51.52
C LEU A 128 17.27 1.91 50.56
N LEU A 129 16.71 1.43 49.45
CA LEU A 129 17.43 0.58 48.48
C LEU A 129 18.20 1.39 47.42
N VAL A 130 17.86 2.66 47.22
CA VAL A 130 18.55 3.58 46.27
C VAL A 130 19.88 4.10 46.85
N LEU A 131 20.10 3.96 48.16
CA LEU A 131 21.21 4.57 48.90
C LEU A 131 22.44 3.65 49.08
N LEU A 132 22.49 2.49 48.41
CA LEU A 132 23.54 1.47 48.59
C LEU A 132 24.28 1.02 47.32
N VAL A 133 24.05 1.68 46.18
CA VAL A 133 24.81 1.45 44.93
C VAL A 133 25.57 2.72 44.47
N GLY A 134 25.20 3.91 44.94
CA GLY A 134 25.87 5.18 44.65
C GLY A 134 27.20 5.40 45.39
N ALA A 135 27.95 4.33 45.70
CA ALA A 135 29.10 4.35 46.62
C ALA A 135 30.30 3.52 46.12
N CYS A 136 30.70 3.68 44.87
CA CYS A 136 32.04 3.31 44.41
C CYS A 136 32.52 4.18 43.22
N MET A 137 33.81 4.50 43.22
CA MET A 137 34.57 5.15 42.12
C MET A 137 34.15 6.57 41.72
N ALA A 138 34.56 7.55 42.54
CA ALA A 138 34.71 8.95 42.13
C ALA A 138 35.96 9.59 42.79
N SER A 139 37.13 9.26 42.25
CA SER A 139 38.44 9.89 42.46
C SER A 139 39.19 9.71 41.14
N GLU A 140 39.95 10.67 40.60
CA GLU A 140 40.70 11.75 41.26
C GLU A 140 40.29 13.17 40.79
N LYS A 141 41.00 14.20 41.30
CA LYS A 141 40.88 15.61 40.90
C LYS A 141 42.26 16.17 40.57
N MET A 142 42.40 17.00 39.53
CA MET A 142 43.11 18.27 39.71
C MET A 142 42.73 19.39 38.71
N GLN A 143 42.38 20.51 39.34
CA GLN A 143 42.20 21.92 38.95
C GLN A 143 42.61 22.44 37.55
N PRO A 144 41.89 23.47 37.03
CA PRO A 144 42.33 24.30 35.90
C PRO A 144 43.23 25.47 36.34
N LEU A 145 44.00 26.02 35.40
CA LEU A 145 44.73 27.28 35.57
C LEU A 145 44.57 28.18 34.33
N PHE A 146 44.03 29.37 34.55
CA PHE A 146 44.17 30.54 33.67
C PHE A 146 44.73 31.68 34.53
N GLY A 147 45.79 32.32 34.08
CA GLY A 147 46.43 33.46 34.75
C GLY A 147 47.55 34.00 33.86
N ALA A 148 47.64 35.33 33.73
CA ALA A 148 48.56 35.99 32.83
C ALA A 148 49.32 37.11 33.52
N SER A 149 50.61 37.23 33.21
CA SER A 149 51.45 38.41 33.45
C SER A 149 52.71 38.33 32.55
N ALA A 150 53.33 39.47 32.28
CA ALA A 150 54.47 39.61 31.36
C ALA A 150 55.79 39.95 32.10
N ASP A 151 56.82 40.23 31.29
CA ASP A 151 58.06 40.98 31.59
C ASP A 151 59.20 40.35 32.43
N ALA A 152 60.28 39.96 31.73
CA ALA A 152 61.72 40.15 32.03
C ALA A 152 62.56 39.20 31.12
N LEU A 153 63.19 39.62 30.01
CA LEU A 153 64.39 40.46 29.82
C LEU A 153 65.76 39.77 30.06
N GLY A 154 66.50 39.56 28.97
CA GLY A 154 67.94 39.21 28.92
C GLY A 154 68.27 37.71 28.85
N GLY A 155 69.17 37.23 27.99
CA GLY A 155 69.93 37.90 26.92
C GLY A 155 70.93 36.95 26.23
N THR A 156 71.53 37.38 25.09
CA THR A 156 72.67 36.77 24.34
C THR A 156 72.56 35.28 23.96
N VAL A 157 72.34 34.91 22.69
CA VAL A 157 73.27 34.97 21.53
C VAL A 157 74.45 33.97 21.61
N GLU A 158 74.40 32.93 20.78
CA GLU A 158 75.59 32.40 20.08
C GLU A 158 75.19 31.85 18.69
N ARG A 159 76.15 31.69 17.78
CA ARG A 159 75.95 31.27 16.37
C ARG A 159 76.56 29.87 16.13
N SER A 160 75.97 29.09 15.22
CA SER A 160 76.72 28.05 14.49
C SER A 160 76.10 27.66 13.14
N ASN A 161 76.86 27.97 12.08
CA ASN A 161 77.00 27.34 10.76
C ASN A 161 75.81 26.77 9.98
N VAL A 162 75.71 27.26 8.73
CA VAL A 162 74.92 26.70 7.62
C VAL A 162 75.68 25.54 6.96
N VAL A 163 74.97 24.48 6.57
CA VAL A 163 75.45 23.47 5.60
C VAL A 163 74.32 23.16 4.61
N THR A 164 74.61 23.22 3.31
CA THR A 164 73.69 22.91 2.20
C THR A 164 74.04 21.58 1.52
N PRO A 165 73.05 20.80 1.07
CA PRO A 165 73.23 19.84 -0.01
C PRO A 165 72.29 20.05 -1.22
N SER A 166 72.88 19.94 -2.41
CA SER A 166 72.36 19.75 -3.80
C SER A 166 70.86 19.85 -4.17
N PRO A 167 70.54 20.38 -5.37
CA PRO A 167 69.20 20.35 -5.96
C PRO A 167 68.82 18.98 -6.57
N ALA A 168 67.51 18.74 -6.71
CA ALA A 168 66.93 17.66 -7.51
C ALA A 168 66.73 18.08 -8.99
N PRO A 169 66.66 17.14 -9.95
CA PRO A 169 66.69 17.45 -11.38
C PRO A 169 65.34 17.96 -11.94
N LEU A 170 65.45 18.66 -13.08
CA LEU A 170 64.32 19.12 -13.89
C LEU A 170 63.66 17.94 -14.65
N PRO A 171 62.34 17.95 -14.86
CA PRO A 171 61.69 17.09 -15.85
C PRO A 171 62.18 17.41 -17.26
N GLN A 172 62.42 16.39 -18.09
CA GLN A 172 62.80 16.56 -19.49
C GLN A 172 61.56 16.69 -20.40
N GLU A 173 61.72 17.55 -21.40
CA GLU A 173 61.17 17.46 -22.76
C GLU A 173 59.68 17.05 -22.91
N MET A 174 58.83 18.06 -23.13
CA MET A 174 57.53 17.89 -23.77
C MET A 174 57.70 17.44 -25.22
N GLU A 175 57.36 16.19 -25.54
CA GLU A 175 57.01 15.84 -26.93
C GLU A 175 55.68 16.48 -27.30
N ALA A 176 55.63 17.18 -28.43
CA ALA A 176 54.42 17.82 -28.93
C ALA A 176 53.59 16.82 -29.73
N LEU A 177 52.40 16.48 -29.23
CA LEU A 177 51.37 15.80 -30.02
C LEU A 177 50.61 16.82 -30.90
N PRO A 178 50.28 16.49 -32.15
CA PRO A 178 49.83 17.47 -33.15
C PRO A 178 48.37 17.91 -32.97
N GLU A 179 48.05 19.10 -33.48
CA GLU A 179 46.68 19.60 -33.58
C GLU A 179 45.83 18.68 -34.48
N ALA A 180 44.80 18.05 -33.90
CA ALA A 180 43.84 17.22 -34.62
C ALA A 180 42.47 17.92 -34.67
N SER A 181 42.03 18.17 -35.91
CA SER A 181 40.77 18.80 -36.32
C SER A 181 39.56 18.58 -35.40
N ALA A 182 38.80 19.64 -35.13
CA ALA A 182 37.47 19.57 -34.51
C ALA A 182 36.41 19.02 -35.49
N ALA A 183 36.40 17.70 -35.68
CA ALA A 183 35.34 16.92 -36.31
C ALA A 183 35.29 15.52 -35.66
N ASP A 184 34.17 14.80 -35.82
CA ASP A 184 33.97 13.42 -35.37
C ASP A 184 34.22 13.12 -33.87
N ALA A 185 33.72 14.01 -33.01
CA ALA A 185 33.30 13.60 -31.67
C ALA A 185 32.05 12.72 -31.81
N LEU A 186 32.23 11.39 -31.71
CA LEU A 186 31.18 10.38 -31.88
C LEU A 186 29.97 10.66 -30.96
N LEU A 187 28.85 11.05 -31.56
CA LEU A 187 27.54 10.90 -30.93
C LEU A 187 27.29 9.39 -30.70
N PRO A 188 26.84 8.97 -29.51
CA PRO A 188 26.29 7.64 -29.33
C PRO A 188 25.06 7.49 -30.22
N ALA A 189 25.20 6.73 -31.32
CA ALA A 189 24.06 6.22 -32.06
C ALA A 189 23.26 5.25 -31.17
N ASP A 190 22.00 5.04 -31.53
CA ASP A 190 21.16 3.96 -31.02
C ASP A 190 20.93 3.96 -29.50
N ALA A 191 20.21 5.00 -29.05
CA ALA A 191 19.42 4.90 -27.82
C ALA A 191 18.32 3.83 -28.01
N ASP A 192 18.62 2.62 -27.55
CA ASP A 192 17.80 1.42 -27.72
C ASP A 192 16.33 1.59 -27.27
N PRO A 193 15.35 1.43 -28.20
CA PRO A 193 13.92 1.43 -27.86
C PRO A 193 13.48 0.26 -26.97
N GLU A 194 14.26 -0.83 -26.87
CA GLU A 194 13.91 -2.04 -26.14
C GLU A 194 14.25 -2.01 -24.63
N ARG A 195 14.65 -0.84 -24.10
CA ARG A 195 14.38 -0.54 -22.68
C ARG A 195 12.87 -0.38 -22.49
N ALA A 196 12.15 -1.50 -22.44
CA ALA A 196 10.76 -1.56 -22.03
C ALA A 196 10.64 -1.31 -20.52
N SER A 197 9.49 -0.81 -20.08
CA SER A 197 9.16 -0.69 -18.66
C SER A 197 9.24 -2.05 -17.95
N SER A 198 10.07 -2.13 -16.92
CA SER A 198 10.18 -3.28 -16.03
C SER A 198 8.96 -3.35 -15.12
N TYR A 199 7.93 -4.04 -15.61
CA TYR A 199 6.82 -4.56 -14.82
C TYR A 199 6.97 -6.08 -14.72
N ALA A 200 7.26 -6.55 -13.52
CA ALA A 200 7.25 -7.96 -13.16
C ALA A 200 5.88 -8.60 -13.42
N ASP A 201 5.88 -9.77 -14.07
CA ASP A 201 4.70 -10.59 -14.24
C ASP A 201 4.56 -11.52 -13.02
N TYR A 202 3.72 -11.11 -12.08
CA TYR A 202 3.34 -11.91 -10.90
C TYR A 202 2.34 -13.03 -11.23
N GLY A 203 1.89 -13.13 -12.49
CA GLY A 203 0.85 -14.05 -12.93
C GLY A 203 -0.55 -13.63 -12.49
N ILE A 204 -1.45 -14.61 -12.43
CA ILE A 204 -2.86 -14.42 -12.09
C ILE A 204 -3.30 -15.53 -11.14
N ASN A 205 -3.83 -15.15 -9.97
CA ASN A 205 -4.28 -16.08 -8.95
C ASN A 205 -5.40 -17.00 -9.49
N GLY A 206 -5.21 -18.31 -9.29
CA GLY A 206 -6.10 -19.37 -9.75
C GLY A 206 -7.09 -19.87 -8.68
N PHE A 207 -7.91 -20.86 -9.04
CA PHE A 207 -8.83 -21.49 -8.08
C PHE A 207 -8.14 -22.54 -7.20
N THR A 208 -8.23 -22.36 -5.89
CA THR A 208 -7.80 -23.32 -4.86
C THR A 208 -8.99 -24.20 -4.45
N ASP A 209 -8.81 -25.53 -4.45
CA ASP A 209 -9.79 -26.47 -3.88
C ASP A 209 -9.79 -26.34 -2.36
N ALA A 210 -10.94 -25.98 -1.78
CA ALA A 210 -11.11 -25.73 -0.35
C ALA A 210 -10.71 -26.91 0.55
N ARG A 211 -10.65 -28.13 0.00
CA ARG A 211 -10.26 -29.36 0.72
C ARG A 211 -8.76 -29.63 0.65
N ALA A 212 -8.06 -29.07 -0.34
CA ALA A 212 -6.61 -29.14 -0.45
C ALA A 212 -5.95 -28.05 0.39
N ASP A 213 -6.44 -26.81 0.28
CA ASP A 213 -6.19 -25.73 1.23
C ASP A 213 -7.50 -24.99 1.53
N ALA A 214 -7.68 -24.60 2.78
CA ALA A 214 -8.88 -23.92 3.27
C ALA A 214 -8.62 -22.45 3.66
N LEU A 215 -7.40 -21.97 3.45
CA LEU A 215 -6.91 -20.68 3.91
C LEU A 215 -6.41 -19.80 2.75
N SER A 216 -6.49 -18.50 2.94
CA SER A 216 -5.87 -17.49 2.08
C SER A 216 -5.44 -16.35 2.97
N THR A 217 -4.15 -16.00 2.92
CA THR A 217 -3.56 -14.96 3.79
C THR A 217 -2.86 -13.92 2.94
N PHE A 218 -3.14 -12.64 3.18
CA PHE A 218 -2.55 -11.53 2.42
C PHE A 218 -2.09 -10.40 3.36
N ALA A 219 -1.07 -9.67 2.90
CA ALA A 219 -0.69 -8.38 3.48
C ALA A 219 -1.76 -7.33 3.18
N VAL A 220 -1.94 -6.35 4.07
CA VAL A 220 -2.86 -5.23 3.84
C VAL A 220 -2.18 -3.94 3.41
N ASP A 221 -0.85 -3.96 3.26
CA ASP A 221 -0.14 -2.89 2.56
C ASP A 221 -0.44 -3.02 1.06
N VAL A 222 -1.11 -2.01 0.51
CA VAL A 222 -1.54 -1.98 -0.89
C VAL A 222 -1.37 -0.58 -1.44
N ASP A 223 -0.53 -0.47 -2.46
CA ASP A 223 -0.22 0.76 -3.17
C ASP A 223 -1.36 1.15 -4.12
N THR A 224 -1.20 2.26 -4.84
CA THR A 224 -2.24 2.74 -5.79
C THR A 224 -1.67 3.33 -7.09
N ALA A 225 -0.38 3.06 -7.36
CA ALA A 225 0.35 3.55 -8.53
C ALA A 225 -0.15 2.94 -9.86
N SER A 226 -0.49 1.65 -9.87
CA SER A 226 -1.01 0.92 -11.03
C SER A 226 -2.26 1.59 -11.63
N TYR A 227 -3.19 2.05 -10.78
CA TYR A 227 -4.37 2.78 -11.26
C TYR A 227 -4.00 4.16 -11.84
N THR A 228 -3.06 4.88 -11.23
CA THR A 228 -2.66 6.21 -11.71
C THR A 228 -1.83 6.14 -12.98
N HIS A 229 -1.04 5.08 -13.19
CA HIS A 229 -0.40 4.73 -14.46
C HIS A 229 -1.46 4.49 -15.56
N PHE A 230 -2.43 3.59 -15.31
CA PHE A 230 -3.56 3.32 -16.22
C PHE A 230 -4.32 4.59 -16.61
N ARG A 231 -4.63 5.46 -15.64
CA ARG A 231 -5.29 6.74 -15.91
C ARG A 231 -4.40 7.66 -16.74
N GLY A 232 -3.11 7.74 -16.42
CA GLY A 232 -2.12 8.52 -17.18
C GLY A 232 -2.06 8.09 -18.64
N ASP A 233 -1.99 6.79 -18.92
CA ASP A 233 -1.92 6.27 -20.29
C ASP A 233 -3.21 6.54 -21.09
N LEU A 234 -4.38 6.36 -20.50
CA LEU A 234 -5.65 6.71 -21.15
C LEU A 234 -5.78 8.22 -21.41
N ARG A 235 -5.33 9.06 -20.47
CA ARG A 235 -5.23 10.52 -20.68
C ARG A 235 -4.28 10.88 -21.82
N ARG A 236 -3.26 10.05 -22.08
CA ARG A 236 -2.31 10.12 -23.20
C ARG A 236 -2.78 9.37 -24.47
N GLY A 237 -4.01 8.84 -24.49
CA GLY A 237 -4.58 8.11 -25.64
C GLY A 237 -4.01 6.71 -25.88
N ARG A 238 -3.30 6.14 -24.91
CA ARG A 238 -2.71 4.79 -24.97
C ARG A 238 -3.46 3.83 -24.03
N LEU A 239 -3.41 2.53 -24.34
CA LEU A 239 -3.77 1.49 -23.37
C LEU A 239 -2.56 1.20 -22.47
N PRO A 240 -2.77 0.75 -21.21
CA PRO A 240 -1.68 0.32 -20.34
C PRO A 240 -1.01 -0.96 -20.88
N ASP A 241 0.21 -1.23 -20.42
CA ASP A 241 0.78 -2.59 -20.48
C ASP A 241 -0.05 -3.51 -19.57
N PRO A 242 -0.54 -4.68 -20.02
CA PRO A 242 -1.27 -5.62 -19.18
C PRO A 242 -0.55 -5.99 -17.87
N ARG A 243 0.79 -5.96 -17.84
CA ARG A 243 1.62 -6.26 -16.65
C ARG A 243 1.65 -5.14 -15.63
N SER A 244 1.31 -3.90 -15.99
CA SER A 244 1.23 -2.79 -15.03
C SER A 244 -0.09 -2.77 -14.25
N VAL A 245 -1.03 -3.67 -14.56
CA VAL A 245 -2.41 -3.68 -14.03
C VAL A 245 -2.53 -4.65 -12.85
N ARG A 246 -2.43 -4.09 -11.65
CA ARG A 246 -2.48 -4.76 -10.34
C ARG A 246 -3.88 -4.56 -9.74
N VAL A 247 -4.64 -5.64 -9.51
CA VAL A 247 -6.10 -5.58 -9.30
C VAL A 247 -6.46 -5.00 -7.93
N GLU A 248 -5.68 -5.35 -6.93
CA GLU A 248 -5.71 -4.85 -5.56
C GLU A 248 -5.41 -3.35 -5.50
N GLU A 249 -4.48 -2.83 -6.29
CA GLU A 249 -4.22 -1.39 -6.38
C GLU A 249 -5.38 -0.65 -7.06
N PHE A 250 -5.94 -1.22 -8.14
CA PHE A 250 -7.15 -0.71 -8.77
C PHE A 250 -8.31 -0.64 -7.77
N LEU A 251 -8.51 -1.69 -6.96
CA LEU A 251 -9.53 -1.74 -5.92
C LEU A 251 -9.29 -0.67 -4.85
N ASN A 252 -8.07 -0.56 -4.32
CA ASN A 252 -7.74 0.29 -3.17
C ASN A 252 -7.40 1.75 -3.54
N TYR A 253 -7.33 2.09 -4.83
CA TYR A 253 -7.33 3.50 -5.27
C TYR A 253 -8.59 4.24 -4.81
N PHE A 254 -9.74 3.56 -4.80
CA PHE A 254 -11.03 4.13 -4.46
C PHE A 254 -11.36 4.00 -2.97
N ASP A 255 -11.99 5.04 -2.44
CA ASP A 255 -12.53 5.05 -1.10
C ASP A 255 -13.93 4.38 -1.10
N TYR A 256 -14.21 3.52 -0.12
CA TYR A 256 -15.51 2.86 0.06
C TYR A 256 -16.11 3.25 1.43
N ASP A 257 -17.44 3.34 1.52
CA ASP A 257 -18.18 3.83 2.69
C ASP A 257 -18.23 2.83 3.87
N TYR A 258 -17.09 2.27 4.25
CA TYR A 258 -16.92 1.39 5.40
C TYR A 258 -17.02 2.18 6.72
N ALA A 259 -17.98 1.80 7.58
CA ALA A 259 -18.08 2.38 8.91
C ALA A 259 -16.81 2.08 9.75
N PRO A 260 -16.28 3.06 10.51
CA PRO A 260 -15.12 2.86 11.37
C PRO A 260 -15.44 1.96 12.57
N PRO A 261 -14.42 1.34 13.20
CA PRO A 261 -14.61 0.52 14.39
C PRO A 261 -15.23 1.24 15.58
N GLU A 262 -16.22 0.59 16.19
CA GLU A 262 -16.81 0.98 17.47
C GLU A 262 -15.95 0.51 18.67
N ASP A 263 -16.33 0.95 19.89
CA ASP A 263 -15.77 0.54 21.18
C ASP A 263 -14.22 0.59 21.32
N GLY A 264 -13.56 1.41 20.49
CA GLY A 264 -12.10 1.57 20.50
C GLY A 264 -11.33 0.39 19.91
N ALA A 265 -11.98 -0.47 19.13
CA ALA A 265 -11.28 -1.50 18.34
C ALA A 265 -10.31 -0.87 17.31
N LEU A 266 -9.28 -1.62 16.91
CA LEU A 266 -8.31 -1.14 15.92
C LEU A 266 -8.85 -1.16 14.49
N PHE A 267 -9.77 -2.08 14.21
CA PHE A 267 -10.34 -2.34 12.88
C PHE A 267 -11.81 -2.73 12.98
N ALA A 268 -12.59 -2.36 11.97
CA ALA A 268 -13.82 -3.04 11.59
C ALA A 268 -13.54 -3.92 10.35
N VAL A 269 -14.25 -5.04 10.23
CA VAL A 269 -14.31 -5.84 8.99
C VAL A 269 -15.74 -5.87 8.49
N HIS A 270 -15.90 -5.54 7.22
CA HIS A 270 -17.15 -5.52 6.48
C HIS A 270 -17.12 -6.66 5.47
N LEU A 271 -18.14 -7.52 5.51
CA LEU A 271 -18.27 -8.66 4.61
C LEU A 271 -19.52 -8.49 3.76
N ASP A 272 -19.41 -8.78 2.48
CA ASP A 272 -20.55 -8.88 1.57
C ASP A 272 -20.33 -10.06 0.63
N ALA A 273 -21.36 -10.83 0.33
CA ALA A 273 -21.34 -11.82 -0.72
C ALA A 273 -22.60 -11.76 -1.57
N ALA A 274 -22.48 -12.03 -2.86
CA ALA A 274 -23.60 -12.03 -3.81
C ALA A 274 -23.28 -12.97 -4.99
N PRO A 275 -24.28 -13.51 -5.71
CA PRO A 275 -24.05 -14.19 -6.98
C PRO A 275 -23.22 -13.33 -7.94
N SER A 276 -22.21 -13.93 -8.58
CA SER A 276 -21.34 -13.18 -9.48
C SER A 276 -22.10 -12.75 -10.75
N PRO A 277 -21.99 -11.47 -11.17
CA PRO A 277 -22.60 -10.99 -12.40
C PRO A 277 -21.90 -11.57 -13.64
N PHE A 278 -20.70 -12.14 -13.46
CA PHE A 278 -19.84 -12.63 -14.54
C PHE A 278 -19.91 -14.16 -14.74
N ASP A 279 -20.14 -14.93 -13.68
CA ASP A 279 -20.40 -16.39 -13.76
C ASP A 279 -21.45 -16.80 -12.71
N ARG A 280 -22.64 -17.20 -13.18
CA ARG A 280 -23.78 -17.58 -12.33
C ARG A 280 -23.56 -18.82 -11.47
N SER A 281 -22.48 -19.58 -11.68
CA SER A 281 -22.10 -20.72 -10.84
C SER A 281 -21.23 -20.33 -9.63
N ARG A 282 -20.92 -19.03 -9.48
CA ARG A 282 -20.02 -18.49 -8.46
C ARG A 282 -20.68 -17.35 -7.69
N PHE A 283 -20.15 -17.09 -6.51
CA PHE A 283 -20.41 -15.88 -5.73
C PHE A 283 -19.17 -14.99 -5.78
N LEU A 284 -19.37 -13.67 -5.74
CA LEU A 284 -18.35 -12.75 -5.29
C LEU A 284 -18.44 -12.64 -3.76
N LEU A 285 -17.30 -12.46 -3.11
CA LEU A 285 -17.16 -12.15 -1.68
C LEU A 285 -16.22 -10.96 -1.53
N ARG A 286 -16.66 -9.91 -0.84
CA ARG A 286 -15.86 -8.76 -0.42
C ARG A 286 -15.39 -8.93 1.02
N VAL A 287 -14.12 -8.65 1.26
CA VAL A 287 -13.54 -8.47 2.59
C VAL A 287 -12.99 -7.04 2.66
N GLY A 288 -13.78 -6.16 3.26
CA GLY A 288 -13.38 -4.78 3.55
C GLY A 288 -12.82 -4.66 4.96
N LEU A 289 -11.63 -4.09 5.11
CA LEU A 289 -10.99 -3.76 6.38
C LEU A 289 -10.99 -2.23 6.53
N LYS A 290 -11.49 -1.70 7.64
CA LYS A 290 -11.47 -0.26 7.96
C LYS A 290 -10.72 -0.04 9.27
N ALA A 291 -9.61 0.67 9.21
CA ALA A 291 -8.83 1.05 10.38
C ALA A 291 -9.55 2.14 11.19
N ARG A 292 -9.28 2.19 12.50
CA ARG A 292 -9.77 3.28 13.37
C ARG A 292 -9.24 4.64 12.91
N GLU A 293 -10.08 5.66 13.06
CA GLU A 293 -9.72 7.05 12.77
C GLU A 293 -9.19 7.75 14.02
N VAL A 294 -8.06 8.46 13.88
CA VAL A 294 -7.48 9.30 14.92
C VAL A 294 -7.67 10.76 14.50
N PRO A 295 -8.42 11.58 15.27
CA PRO A 295 -8.66 12.97 14.91
C PRO A 295 -7.35 13.76 14.71
N PRO A 296 -7.22 14.62 13.68
CA PRO A 296 -5.98 15.37 13.39
C PRO A 296 -5.44 16.23 14.56
N GLN A 297 -6.32 16.59 15.50
CA GLN A 297 -5.98 17.33 16.71
C GLN A 297 -5.16 16.49 17.71
N VAL A 298 -5.29 15.15 17.69
CA VAL A 298 -4.67 14.24 18.67
C VAL A 298 -3.63 13.27 18.09
N ARG A 299 -3.31 13.35 16.78
CA ARG A 299 -2.17 12.62 16.20
C ARG A 299 -0.83 13.02 16.84
N LYS A 300 0.22 12.23 16.63
CA LYS A 300 1.62 12.59 16.97
C LYS A 300 2.15 13.78 16.14
N ARG A 301 3.21 14.42 16.64
CA ARG A 301 3.98 15.43 15.89
C ARG A 301 4.71 14.74 14.74
N ALA A 302 4.76 15.35 13.56
CA ALA A 302 5.44 14.78 12.40
C ALA A 302 6.74 15.51 12.10
N HIS A 303 7.82 14.75 11.93
CA HIS A 303 9.10 15.24 11.43
C HIS A 303 9.29 14.66 10.02
N LEU A 304 9.08 15.50 9.01
CA LEU A 304 9.15 15.12 7.62
C LEU A 304 10.51 15.49 7.03
N VAL A 305 11.10 14.59 6.27
CA VAL A 305 12.29 14.86 5.46
C VAL A 305 11.91 14.65 4.00
N PHE A 306 11.87 15.73 3.23
CA PHE A 306 11.65 15.65 1.79
C PHE A 306 13.00 15.36 1.13
N LEU A 307 13.14 14.19 0.52
CA LEU A 307 14.30 13.77 -0.26
C LEU A 307 13.95 13.91 -1.74
N VAL A 308 14.34 15.03 -2.34
CA VAL A 308 13.89 15.44 -3.68
C VAL A 308 14.97 15.19 -4.72
N ASP A 309 14.62 14.45 -5.76
CA ASP A 309 15.40 14.32 -6.98
C ASP A 309 15.42 15.67 -7.71
N VAL A 310 16.62 16.17 -8.00
CA VAL A 310 16.82 17.39 -8.80
C VAL A 310 17.78 17.16 -9.95
N SER A 311 17.88 15.92 -10.43
CA SER A 311 18.60 15.56 -11.66
C SER A 311 18.02 16.27 -12.90
N GLY A 312 18.73 16.23 -14.02
CA GLY A 312 18.30 16.89 -15.26
C GLY A 312 16.98 16.35 -15.85
N SER A 313 16.66 15.06 -15.63
CA SER A 313 15.42 14.43 -16.11
C SER A 313 14.18 14.99 -15.42
N MET A 314 14.30 15.44 -14.16
CA MET A 314 13.23 16.05 -13.36
C MET A 314 12.75 17.43 -13.84
N SER A 315 13.24 17.93 -14.98
CA SER A 315 12.93 19.26 -15.51
C SER A 315 11.56 19.40 -16.19
N ASP A 316 10.91 18.30 -16.57
CA ASP A 316 9.60 18.32 -17.25
C ASP A 316 8.47 18.89 -16.36
N PRO A 317 7.40 19.51 -16.93
CA PRO A 317 6.31 20.10 -16.16
C PRO A 317 5.57 19.15 -15.22
N ASP A 318 5.51 17.86 -15.55
CA ASP A 318 4.89 16.80 -14.76
C ASP A 318 5.86 16.16 -13.73
N LYS A 319 7.08 16.71 -13.59
CA LYS A 319 8.13 16.26 -12.65
C LYS A 319 8.38 17.26 -11.52
N LEU A 320 9.55 17.89 -11.42
CA LEU A 320 9.89 18.77 -10.29
C LEU A 320 8.89 19.93 -10.08
N PRO A 321 8.29 20.56 -11.11
CA PRO A 321 7.25 21.58 -10.90
C PRO A 321 6.01 21.02 -10.19
N LEU A 322 5.51 19.86 -10.63
CA LEU A 322 4.39 19.16 -10.01
C LEU A 322 4.74 18.64 -8.59
N ALA A 323 5.97 18.17 -8.40
CA ALA A 323 6.49 17.80 -7.08
C ALA A 323 6.54 18.99 -6.13
N LYS A 324 6.97 20.18 -6.60
CA LYS A 324 6.95 21.41 -5.81
C LYS A 324 5.52 21.77 -5.39
N GLU A 325 4.55 21.80 -6.32
CA GLU A 325 3.14 22.01 -5.98
C GLU A 325 2.61 21.04 -4.91
N ALA A 326 2.94 19.76 -5.03
CA ALA A 326 2.59 18.72 -4.06
C ALA A 326 3.17 19.02 -2.66
N LEU A 327 4.44 19.42 -2.59
CA LEU A 327 5.10 19.78 -1.33
C LEU A 327 4.54 21.08 -0.70
N HIS A 328 4.19 22.10 -1.49
CA HIS A 328 3.51 23.29 -0.95
C HIS A 328 2.15 22.92 -0.32
N ARG A 329 1.38 22.03 -0.96
CA ARG A 329 0.10 21.52 -0.45
C ARG A 329 0.25 20.69 0.82
N LEU A 330 1.26 19.81 0.88
CA LEU A 330 1.59 19.05 2.09
C LEU A 330 1.93 19.98 3.26
N VAL A 331 2.81 20.96 3.06
CA VAL A 331 3.20 21.91 4.11
C VAL A 331 1.99 22.68 4.65
N GLY A 332 1.01 23.00 3.79
CA GLY A 332 -0.25 23.62 4.20
C GLY A 332 -1.21 22.73 5.00
N SER A 333 -1.02 21.40 5.02
CA SER A 333 -1.81 20.45 5.82
C SER A 333 -1.16 20.07 7.17
N LEU A 334 0.11 20.47 7.38
CA LEU A 334 0.82 20.28 8.64
C LEU A 334 0.33 21.24 9.72
N ARG A 335 0.62 20.92 10.99
CA ARG A 335 0.21 21.72 12.16
C ARG A 335 1.41 22.29 12.91
N GLU A 336 1.14 23.21 13.83
CA GLU A 336 2.17 23.87 14.65
C GLU A 336 3.06 22.87 15.40
N GLY A 337 4.37 22.95 15.20
CA GLY A 337 5.36 22.02 15.74
C GLY A 337 5.28 20.59 15.16
N ASP A 338 4.75 20.42 13.95
CA ASP A 338 5.40 19.52 13.00
C ASP A 338 6.65 20.23 12.43
N THR A 339 7.61 19.50 11.86
CA THR A 339 8.82 20.07 11.24
C THR A 339 9.09 19.48 9.86
N VAL A 340 9.70 20.27 8.98
CA VAL A 340 10.18 19.83 7.67
C VAL A 340 11.67 20.08 7.53
N ALA A 341 12.41 19.08 7.08
CA ALA A 341 13.74 19.23 6.47
C ALA A 341 13.66 18.92 4.97
N LEU A 342 14.59 19.46 4.18
CA LEU A 342 14.66 19.25 2.74
C LEU A 342 16.09 18.91 2.33
N VAL A 343 16.25 17.71 1.75
CA VAL A 343 17.48 17.19 1.16
C VAL A 343 17.27 17.05 -0.34
N THR A 344 18.25 17.45 -1.14
CA THR A 344 18.29 17.20 -2.58
C THR A 344 19.35 16.19 -2.93
N TYR A 345 19.07 15.35 -3.94
CA TYR A 345 20.07 14.51 -4.58
C TYR A 345 20.06 14.74 -6.10
N ALA A 346 21.26 14.92 -6.64
CA ALA A 346 21.57 15.00 -8.06
C ALA A 346 23.09 14.69 -8.21
N GLY A 347 23.85 15.40 -9.04
CA GLY A 347 25.32 15.26 -9.12
C GLY A 347 26.06 15.57 -7.81
N SER A 348 25.35 16.09 -6.80
CA SER A 348 25.77 16.11 -5.39
C SER A 348 24.55 15.97 -4.48
N THR A 349 24.79 15.68 -3.21
CA THR A 349 23.76 15.64 -2.16
C THR A 349 23.92 16.85 -1.25
N GLY A 350 22.81 17.47 -0.83
CA GLY A 350 22.85 18.63 0.07
C GLY A 350 21.60 18.85 0.90
N VAL A 351 21.76 19.40 2.11
CA VAL A 351 20.66 19.91 2.93
C VAL A 351 20.30 21.32 2.44
N VAL A 352 19.15 21.46 1.79
CA VAL A 352 18.60 22.77 1.39
C VAL A 352 17.88 23.43 2.57
N LEU A 353 17.29 22.62 3.46
CA LEU A 353 16.60 23.10 4.66
C LEU A 353 16.85 22.17 5.85
N GLU A 354 17.55 22.68 6.86
CA GLU A 354 17.63 22.06 8.19
C GLU A 354 16.24 22.01 8.87
N PRO A 355 15.97 21.01 9.75
CA PRO A 355 14.68 20.78 10.40
C PRO A 355 14.00 22.08 10.91
N THR A 356 12.97 22.50 10.19
CA THR A 356 12.29 23.79 10.37
C THR A 356 10.84 23.57 10.77
N ASP A 357 10.47 24.15 11.91
CA ASP A 357 9.10 24.16 12.43
C ASP A 357 8.11 24.82 11.45
N VAL A 358 6.93 24.24 11.27
CA VAL A 358 5.86 24.71 10.36
C VAL A 358 5.33 26.11 10.72
N SER A 359 5.51 26.60 11.95
CA SER A 359 5.34 28.02 12.30
C SER A 359 6.19 28.98 11.44
N ARG A 360 7.24 28.47 10.80
CA ARG A 360 8.12 29.17 9.84
C ARG A 360 7.93 28.66 8.41
N ALA A 361 6.69 28.26 8.04
CA ALA A 361 6.32 27.74 6.71
C ALA A 361 6.86 28.57 5.53
N TRP A 362 6.98 29.90 5.66
CA TRP A 362 7.59 30.74 4.63
C TRP A 362 9.04 30.36 4.26
N ARG A 363 9.82 29.80 5.21
CA ARG A 363 11.15 29.23 4.93
C ARG A 363 11.06 27.90 4.20
N ILE A 364 10.06 27.09 4.54
CA ILE A 364 9.83 25.77 3.94
C ILE A 364 9.41 25.95 2.48
N HIS A 365 8.42 26.82 2.22
CA HIS A 365 8.02 27.19 0.86
C HIS A 365 9.20 27.78 0.08
N ARG A 366 9.95 28.75 0.62
CA ARG A 366 11.12 29.31 -0.07
C ARG A 366 12.20 28.25 -0.41
N ALA A 367 12.37 27.22 0.42
CA ALA A 367 13.28 26.11 0.11
C ALA A 367 12.75 25.27 -1.06
N ILE A 368 11.46 24.94 -1.08
CA ILE A 368 10.80 24.26 -2.21
C ILE A 368 10.90 25.12 -3.48
N ASP A 369 10.59 26.43 -3.40
CA ASP A 369 10.69 27.39 -4.50
C ASP A 369 12.09 27.42 -5.12
N SER A 370 13.15 27.28 -4.29
CA SER A 370 14.55 27.31 -4.72
C SER A 370 15.04 26.07 -5.48
N LEU A 371 14.24 24.99 -5.51
CA LEU A 371 14.58 23.77 -6.25
C LEU A 371 14.53 23.99 -7.76
N GLY A 372 15.58 23.55 -8.46
CA GLY A 372 15.68 23.52 -9.92
C GLY A 372 16.49 22.30 -10.38
N ALA A 373 16.16 21.76 -11.55
CA ALA A 373 16.72 20.53 -12.08
C ALA A 373 18.09 20.73 -12.75
N GLY A 374 19.03 19.80 -12.54
CA GLY A 374 20.35 19.78 -13.19
C GLY A 374 21.33 18.74 -12.61
N GLY A 375 22.15 18.16 -13.49
CA GLY A 375 23.16 17.14 -13.14
C GLY A 375 22.66 15.70 -13.29
N SER A 376 23.55 14.74 -12.96
CA SER A 376 23.22 13.32 -12.81
C SER A 376 22.41 13.07 -11.53
N THR A 377 22.14 11.81 -11.19
CA THR A 377 21.52 11.42 -9.91
C THR A 377 22.59 10.94 -8.90
N ALA A 378 22.29 10.95 -7.61
CA ALA A 378 23.11 10.35 -6.54
C ALA A 378 22.26 9.93 -5.32
N MET A 379 21.25 9.09 -5.55
CA MET A 379 20.23 8.75 -4.54
C MET A 379 20.82 8.28 -3.21
N ALA A 380 21.95 7.57 -3.26
CA ALA A 380 22.47 6.84 -2.11
C ALA A 380 22.92 7.72 -0.93
N SER A 381 23.70 8.77 -1.20
CA SER A 381 24.11 9.72 -0.16
C SER A 381 22.94 10.59 0.31
N GLY A 382 21.97 10.85 -0.57
CA GLY A 382 20.71 11.52 -0.23
C GLY A 382 19.88 10.73 0.79
N LEU A 383 19.74 9.42 0.59
CA LEU A 383 18.95 8.56 1.46
C LEU A 383 19.54 8.43 2.87
N GLN A 384 20.86 8.23 3.00
CA GLN A 384 21.53 8.22 4.31
C GLN A 384 21.31 9.55 5.06
N LEU A 385 21.54 10.68 4.39
CA LEU A 385 21.38 12.00 4.99
C LEU A 385 19.93 12.26 5.43
N ALA A 386 18.95 11.74 4.67
CA ALA A 386 17.55 11.82 5.05
C ALA A 386 17.22 10.99 6.31
N TYR A 387 17.77 9.78 6.45
CA TYR A 387 17.65 8.97 7.67
C TYR A 387 18.34 9.62 8.87
N GLU A 388 19.51 10.25 8.70
CA GLU A 388 20.17 10.99 9.77
C GLU A 388 19.33 12.17 10.26
N LEU A 389 18.75 12.97 9.36
CA LEU A 389 17.88 14.09 9.75
C LEU A 389 16.56 13.62 10.38
N ALA A 390 16.00 12.50 9.90
CA ALA A 390 14.80 11.89 10.47
C ALA A 390 15.05 11.41 11.91
N ALA A 391 16.11 10.63 12.13
CA ALA A 391 16.47 10.08 13.43
C ALA A 391 16.79 11.18 14.47
N ARG A 392 17.51 12.25 14.08
CA ARG A 392 17.82 13.39 14.96
C ARG A 392 16.59 14.11 15.53
N ASN A 393 15.41 13.94 14.92
CA ASN A 393 14.15 14.55 15.36
C ASN A 393 13.12 13.55 15.89
N LEU A 394 13.39 12.24 15.82
CA LEU A 394 12.50 11.20 16.33
C LEU A 394 12.49 11.19 17.86
N GLY A 395 11.31 11.10 18.49
CA GLY A 395 11.22 11.15 19.94
C GLY A 395 9.87 10.75 20.55
N PRO A 396 9.76 10.77 21.89
CA PRO A 396 8.57 10.30 22.61
C PRO A 396 7.31 11.14 22.33
N GLY A 397 6.52 10.73 21.33
CA GLY A 397 5.26 11.41 20.94
C GLY A 397 5.32 12.09 19.57
N SER A 398 6.40 11.90 18.83
CA SER A 398 6.48 12.20 17.41
C SER A 398 6.52 10.93 16.54
N VAL A 399 6.48 11.13 15.23
CA VAL A 399 6.83 10.18 14.17
C VAL A 399 7.82 10.88 13.23
N ALA A 400 8.68 10.10 12.58
CA ALA A 400 9.56 10.59 11.54
C ALA A 400 9.24 9.89 10.21
N ARG A 401 9.21 10.66 9.11
CA ARG A 401 8.99 10.11 7.76
C ARG A 401 9.87 10.77 6.72
N ILE A 402 10.52 9.95 5.92
CA ILE A 402 11.18 10.35 4.69
C ILE A 402 10.14 10.25 3.56
N ILE A 403 10.04 11.29 2.73
CA ILE A 403 9.27 11.26 1.49
C ILE A 403 10.28 11.43 0.35
N VAL A 404 10.41 10.41 -0.49
CA VAL A 404 11.31 10.40 -1.66
C VAL A 404 10.50 10.79 -2.90
N LEU A 405 10.96 11.78 -3.66
CA LEU A 405 10.31 12.25 -4.89
C LEU A 405 11.29 12.09 -6.05
N SER A 406 10.91 11.40 -7.13
CA SER A 406 11.76 11.13 -8.32
C SER A 406 10.91 10.83 -9.57
N ASP A 407 11.52 10.83 -10.75
CA ASP A 407 10.94 10.28 -11.99
C ASP A 407 11.37 8.82 -12.27
N GLY A 408 12.13 8.20 -11.36
CA GLY A 408 12.35 6.75 -11.33
C GLY A 408 13.77 6.29 -11.71
N ASP A 409 14.70 7.19 -12.04
CA ASP A 409 16.11 6.83 -12.21
C ASP A 409 16.87 6.76 -10.87
N ALA A 410 16.52 5.75 -10.07
CA ALA A 410 17.16 5.46 -8.79
C ALA A 410 18.63 4.99 -8.90
N ASN A 411 19.12 4.67 -10.12
CA ASN A 411 20.26 3.76 -10.32
C ASN A 411 21.64 4.43 -10.41
N VAL A 412 21.76 5.71 -10.11
CA VAL A 412 23.08 6.38 -10.12
C VAL A 412 23.69 6.36 -8.72
N GLY A 413 24.46 5.31 -8.44
CA GLY A 413 25.26 5.15 -7.23
C GLY A 413 25.92 3.76 -7.17
N PRO A 414 27.10 3.61 -6.53
CA PRO A 414 27.80 2.32 -6.43
C PRO A 414 27.24 1.41 -5.33
N VAL A 415 26.10 1.76 -4.72
CA VAL A 415 25.47 1.05 -3.61
C VAL A 415 24.00 0.84 -3.94
N ASP A 416 23.59 -0.42 -4.06
CA ASP A 416 22.20 -0.80 -4.31
C ASP A 416 21.29 -0.45 -3.12
N SER A 417 20.01 -0.17 -3.42
CA SER A 417 18.97 0.12 -2.44
C SER A 417 18.83 -0.92 -1.32
N GLU A 418 18.97 -2.21 -1.63
CA GLU A 418 18.92 -3.29 -0.62
C GLU A 418 20.05 -3.15 0.40
N THR A 419 21.25 -2.76 -0.05
CA THR A 419 22.42 -2.47 0.81
C THR A 419 22.19 -1.23 1.68
N MET A 420 21.54 -0.19 1.16
CA MET A 420 21.23 1.02 1.92
C MET A 420 20.18 0.80 3.00
N LEU A 421 19.15 0.02 2.70
CA LEU A 421 18.09 -0.33 3.65
C LEU A 421 18.62 -1.25 4.75
N LYS A 422 19.57 -2.15 4.45
CA LYS A 422 20.31 -2.92 5.47
C LYS A 422 21.10 -2.03 6.43
N MET A 423 21.67 -0.91 5.96
CA MET A 423 22.40 0.05 6.81
C MET A 423 21.47 0.90 7.69
N ASN A 424 20.29 1.30 7.18
CA ASN A 424 19.32 2.14 7.89
C ASN A 424 18.26 1.36 8.68
N ARG A 425 18.39 0.03 8.77
CA ARG A 425 17.44 -0.83 9.49
C ARG A 425 17.24 -0.46 10.97
N PRO A 426 18.25 0.00 11.74
CA PRO A 426 18.03 0.49 13.10
C PRO A 426 17.03 1.65 13.16
N GLN A 427 17.13 2.62 12.24
CA GLN A 427 16.22 3.77 12.18
C GLN A 427 14.81 3.36 11.79
N ILE A 428 14.66 2.35 10.92
CA ILE A 428 13.36 1.76 10.56
C ILE A 428 12.75 1.00 11.76
N GLU A 429 13.55 0.20 12.47
CA GLU A 429 13.17 -0.49 13.72
C GLU A 429 12.78 0.51 14.84
N GLU A 430 13.46 1.67 14.94
CA GLU A 430 13.13 2.78 15.84
C GLU A 430 11.82 3.53 15.46
N GLY A 431 11.40 3.45 14.19
CA GLY A 431 10.13 3.99 13.70
C GLY A 431 10.23 5.19 12.76
N VAL A 432 11.37 5.40 12.08
CA VAL A 432 11.41 6.17 10.83
C VAL A 432 10.71 5.35 9.74
N THR A 433 9.78 5.97 9.01
CA THR A 433 9.09 5.33 7.86
C THR A 433 9.45 6.03 6.56
N LEU A 434 9.32 5.35 5.43
CA LEU A 434 9.63 5.88 4.10
C LEU A 434 8.41 5.82 3.18
N THR A 435 8.18 6.88 2.41
CA THR A 435 7.19 6.91 1.31
C THR A 435 7.91 7.27 0.03
N THR A 436 7.71 6.51 -1.04
CA THR A 436 8.21 6.85 -2.38
C THR A 436 7.10 7.46 -3.23
N VAL A 437 7.46 8.47 -4.05
CA VAL A 437 6.53 9.15 -4.94
C VAL A 437 7.17 9.33 -6.32
N GLY A 438 6.60 8.66 -7.32
CA GLY A 438 6.98 8.76 -8.73
C GLY A 438 6.26 9.90 -9.47
N PHE A 439 6.94 10.52 -10.43
CA PHE A 439 6.44 11.66 -11.22
C PHE A 439 6.75 11.52 -12.72
N GLY A 440 6.15 12.38 -13.56
CA GLY A 440 6.54 12.58 -14.95
C GLY A 440 6.02 11.59 -15.99
N GLN A 441 6.87 11.30 -16.98
CA GLN A 441 6.75 10.21 -17.95
C GLN A 441 8.13 9.57 -18.19
N GLY A 442 8.20 8.24 -18.37
CA GLY A 442 9.44 7.56 -18.74
C GLY A 442 9.47 6.06 -18.47
N ASN A 443 10.69 5.50 -18.47
CA ASN A 443 10.95 4.12 -18.06
C ASN A 443 11.03 4.03 -16.54
N TYR A 444 9.87 3.86 -15.92
CA TYR A 444 9.77 3.66 -14.48
C TYR A 444 10.42 2.36 -14.04
N GLN A 445 11.33 2.48 -13.10
CA GLN A 445 11.70 1.41 -12.20
C GLN A 445 10.67 1.33 -11.08
N ASP A 446 9.42 1.02 -11.46
CA ASP A 446 8.26 0.90 -10.56
C ASP A 446 8.62 -0.03 -9.38
N GLU A 447 9.19 -1.19 -9.73
CA GLU A 447 9.72 -2.19 -8.80
C GLU A 447 10.78 -1.64 -7.82
N THR A 448 11.70 -0.76 -8.26
CA THR A 448 12.76 -0.21 -7.40
C THR A 448 12.17 0.76 -6.36
N MET A 449 11.16 1.53 -6.74
CA MET A 449 10.50 2.51 -5.87
C MET A 449 9.46 1.86 -4.94
N GLU A 450 8.76 0.82 -5.40
CA GLU A 450 7.91 -0.07 -4.58
C GLU A 450 8.77 -0.78 -3.52
N GLN A 451 9.84 -1.48 -3.94
CA GLN A 451 10.76 -2.18 -3.03
C GLN A 451 11.48 -1.26 -2.03
N LEU A 452 11.70 0.01 -2.37
CA LEU A 452 12.30 1.00 -1.47
C LEU A 452 11.32 1.46 -0.37
N ALA A 453 10.03 1.55 -0.67
CA ALA A 453 8.98 1.86 0.29
C ALA A 453 8.67 0.66 1.20
N ASP A 454 8.44 -0.52 0.62
CA ASP A 454 8.22 -1.79 1.32
C ASP A 454 9.24 -2.01 2.45
N ARG A 455 10.52 -1.96 2.08
CA ARG A 455 11.65 -2.20 2.98
C ARG A 455 11.92 -1.03 3.93
N GLY A 456 11.28 0.11 3.72
CA GLY A 456 11.28 1.30 4.57
C GLY A 456 10.00 1.47 5.40
N ASN A 457 9.14 0.44 5.47
CA ASN A 457 7.90 0.42 6.25
C ASN A 457 6.96 1.60 5.92
N GLY A 458 6.63 1.73 4.63
CA GLY A 458 5.60 2.63 4.12
C GLY A 458 5.32 2.41 2.63
N ASN A 459 4.56 3.32 2.02
CA ASN A 459 3.88 3.06 0.75
C ASN A 459 4.54 3.76 -0.45
N TYR A 460 4.23 3.28 -1.66
CA TYR A 460 4.57 3.87 -2.95
C TYR A 460 3.34 4.51 -3.63
N TYR A 461 3.55 5.66 -4.24
CA TYR A 461 2.53 6.37 -5.02
C TYR A 461 3.10 6.91 -6.35
N TYR A 462 2.27 7.00 -7.38
CA TYR A 462 2.60 7.71 -8.63
C TYR A 462 1.62 8.87 -8.89
N VAL A 463 2.18 10.03 -9.24
CA VAL A 463 1.46 11.30 -9.44
C VAL A 463 1.29 11.59 -10.93
N ASP A 464 0.09 11.36 -11.47
CA ASP A 464 -0.25 11.65 -12.87
C ASP A 464 -0.85 13.06 -13.10
N SER A 465 -1.13 13.81 -12.03
CA SER A 465 -1.83 15.10 -12.08
C SER A 465 -1.84 15.85 -10.74
N VAL A 466 -2.13 17.17 -10.79
CA VAL A 466 -2.25 18.04 -9.60
C VAL A 466 -3.32 17.54 -8.61
N ASP A 467 -4.46 17.04 -9.13
CA ASP A 467 -5.52 16.43 -8.32
C ASP A 467 -5.07 15.15 -7.59
N GLU A 468 -4.13 14.42 -8.20
CA GLU A 468 -3.57 13.20 -7.61
C GLU A 468 -2.47 13.52 -6.60
N ALA A 469 -1.65 14.54 -6.87
CA ALA A 469 -0.75 15.13 -5.88
C ALA A 469 -1.51 15.59 -4.63
N GLU A 470 -2.67 16.24 -4.80
CA GLU A 470 -3.52 16.64 -3.68
C GLU A 470 -4.07 15.42 -2.91
N ARG A 471 -4.58 14.38 -3.61
CA ARG A 471 -5.01 13.12 -2.95
C ARG A 471 -3.86 12.48 -2.15
N ILE A 472 -2.73 12.24 -2.79
CA ILE A 472 -1.60 11.53 -2.19
C ILE A 472 -1.08 12.31 -0.97
N PHE A 473 -0.73 13.58 -1.15
CA PHE A 473 -0.03 14.33 -0.09
C PHE A 473 -0.96 14.79 1.03
N VAL A 474 -2.21 15.16 0.73
CA VAL A 474 -3.16 15.71 1.73
C VAL A 474 -4.08 14.65 2.33
N GLU A 475 -4.55 13.66 1.57
CA GLU A 475 -5.45 12.61 2.09
C GLU A 475 -4.69 11.38 2.58
N LYS A 476 -3.74 10.86 1.79
CA LYS A 476 -3.08 9.57 2.08
C LYS A 476 -1.85 9.72 2.99
N VAL A 477 -0.82 10.45 2.58
CA VAL A 477 0.44 10.63 3.32
C VAL A 477 0.20 11.29 4.68
N ALA A 478 -0.59 12.35 4.75
CA ALA A 478 -0.93 13.01 6.02
C ALA A 478 -1.77 12.11 6.95
N GLY A 479 -2.62 11.24 6.40
CA GLY A 479 -3.39 10.25 7.15
C GLY A 479 -2.52 9.12 7.72
N THR A 480 -1.54 8.62 6.95
CA THR A 480 -0.62 7.56 7.40
C THR A 480 0.50 8.04 8.33
N LEU A 481 0.56 9.33 8.69
CA LEU A 481 1.46 9.83 9.75
C LEU A 481 1.15 9.20 11.11
N GLU A 482 -0.13 8.94 11.41
CA GLU A 482 -0.52 8.24 12.63
C GLU A 482 -0.76 6.75 12.32
N VAL A 483 0.32 5.97 12.35
CA VAL A 483 0.26 4.50 12.33
C VAL A 483 -0.59 4.02 13.51
N VAL A 484 -1.69 3.32 13.23
CA VAL A 484 -2.61 2.75 14.24
C VAL A 484 -2.37 1.26 14.49
N ALA A 485 -1.69 0.57 13.57
CA ALA A 485 -1.24 -0.82 13.72
C ALA A 485 -0.02 -1.11 12.83
N LYS A 486 0.79 -2.09 13.24
CA LYS A 486 1.94 -2.65 12.49
C LYS A 486 1.69 -4.14 12.22
N ASP A 487 2.38 -4.72 11.24
CA ASP A 487 2.34 -6.17 10.92
C ASP A 487 0.90 -6.69 10.86
N VAL A 488 0.15 -6.15 9.90
CA VAL A 488 -1.28 -6.40 9.78
C VAL A 488 -1.52 -7.46 8.72
N LYS A 489 -1.91 -8.66 9.13
CA LYS A 489 -2.22 -9.78 8.25
C LYS A 489 -3.72 -10.09 8.27
N VAL A 490 -4.30 -10.36 7.11
CA VAL A 490 -5.66 -10.91 6.99
C VAL A 490 -5.56 -12.36 6.55
N GLN A 491 -6.21 -13.27 7.28
CA GLN A 491 -6.39 -14.68 6.90
C GLN A 491 -7.87 -15.00 6.77
N VAL A 492 -8.32 -15.25 5.54
CA VAL A 492 -9.66 -15.75 5.23
C VAL A 492 -9.65 -17.27 5.29
N LYS A 493 -10.58 -17.87 6.02
CA LYS A 493 -10.83 -19.31 6.04
C LYS A 493 -12.17 -19.64 5.41
N PHE A 494 -12.19 -20.62 4.51
CA PHE A 494 -13.38 -21.22 3.94
C PHE A 494 -13.70 -22.57 4.63
N ASP A 495 -14.98 -22.93 4.78
CA ASP A 495 -15.39 -24.28 5.26
C ASP A 495 -15.44 -25.28 4.08
N PRO A 496 -14.58 -26.31 4.02
CA PRO A 496 -14.49 -27.24 2.87
C PRO A 496 -15.72 -28.16 2.68
N ARG A 497 -16.71 -28.02 3.56
CA ARG A 497 -18.03 -28.65 3.50
C ARG A 497 -19.07 -27.78 2.78
N ARG A 498 -18.87 -26.46 2.80
CA ARG A 498 -19.80 -25.42 2.32
C ARG A 498 -19.25 -24.68 1.08
N VAL A 499 -17.92 -24.68 0.91
CA VAL A 499 -17.18 -24.14 -0.23
C VAL A 499 -16.42 -25.29 -0.91
N ARG A 500 -16.48 -25.33 -2.25
CA ARG A 500 -15.73 -26.27 -3.09
C ARG A 500 -14.38 -25.67 -3.49
N ALA A 501 -14.37 -24.42 -3.90
CA ALA A 501 -13.16 -23.71 -4.30
C ALA A 501 -13.30 -22.20 -4.09
N TYR A 502 -12.18 -21.48 -4.03
CA TYR A 502 -12.12 -20.02 -4.01
C TYR A 502 -10.93 -19.52 -4.83
N ARG A 503 -10.94 -18.24 -5.19
CA ARG A 503 -9.87 -17.53 -5.88
C ARG A 503 -9.81 -16.11 -5.35
N LEU A 504 -8.66 -15.70 -4.79
CA LEU A 504 -8.38 -14.30 -4.48
C LEU A 504 -8.19 -13.55 -5.80
N ILE A 505 -8.86 -12.41 -5.97
CA ILE A 505 -8.77 -11.58 -7.17
C ILE A 505 -7.76 -10.46 -6.90
N GLY A 506 -6.59 -10.54 -7.54
CA GLY A 506 -5.45 -9.70 -7.21
C GLY A 506 -4.56 -10.29 -6.11
N TYR A 507 -3.78 -9.42 -5.47
CA TYR A 507 -2.82 -9.68 -4.40
C TYR A 507 -1.69 -10.65 -4.79
N GLU A 508 -1.40 -10.84 -6.08
CA GLU A 508 -0.36 -11.78 -6.52
C GLU A 508 1.07 -11.41 -6.02
N ASN A 509 1.37 -10.12 -5.80
CA ASN A 509 2.62 -9.64 -5.17
C ASN A 509 2.54 -9.52 -3.62
N ARG A 510 1.34 -9.62 -3.02
CA ARG A 510 1.08 -9.43 -1.57
C ARG A 510 0.59 -10.71 -0.85
N ASP A 511 0.65 -11.88 -1.51
CA ASP A 511 0.29 -13.18 -0.94
C ASP A 511 1.26 -13.60 0.18
N ILE A 512 0.72 -14.13 1.28
CA ILE A 512 1.49 -14.63 2.43
C ILE A 512 1.11 -16.10 2.64
N ALA A 513 2.08 -17.02 2.49
CA ALA A 513 1.85 -18.43 2.77
C ALA A 513 1.23 -18.65 4.17
N ASP A 514 0.11 -19.37 4.29
CA ASP A 514 -0.75 -19.35 5.49
C ASP A 514 -0.09 -19.80 6.81
N ARG A 515 0.99 -20.58 6.72
CA ARG A 515 1.85 -20.92 7.87
C ARG A 515 2.49 -19.68 8.52
N ASP A 516 2.75 -18.66 7.71
CA ASP A 516 3.42 -17.42 8.07
C ASP A 516 2.43 -16.34 8.56
N PHE A 517 1.11 -16.61 8.55
CA PHE A 517 0.09 -15.77 9.21
C PHE A 517 0.40 -15.50 10.70
N ARG A 518 1.11 -16.41 11.39
CA ARG A 518 1.55 -16.24 12.78
C ARG A 518 3.06 -16.10 12.93
N ASN A 519 3.77 -15.91 11.81
CA ASN A 519 5.20 -15.65 11.81
C ASN A 519 5.43 -14.13 11.85
N ASP A 520 5.63 -13.61 13.06
CA ASP A 520 5.85 -12.18 13.33
C ASP A 520 7.20 -11.65 12.79
N ARG A 521 7.93 -12.45 11.99
CA ARG A 521 9.16 -12.11 11.23
C ARG A 521 8.92 -11.84 9.74
N VAL A 522 7.79 -12.29 9.19
CA VAL A 522 7.33 -11.84 7.87
C VAL A 522 6.60 -10.55 8.13
N ASP A 523 7.06 -9.42 7.59
CA ASP A 523 6.29 -8.17 7.72
C ASP A 523 5.04 -8.22 6.82
N ALA A 524 4.05 -7.41 7.17
CA ALA A 524 2.81 -7.24 6.43
C ALA A 524 2.32 -5.78 6.43
N GLY A 525 3.22 -4.85 6.78
CA GLY A 525 3.06 -3.42 6.58
C GLY A 525 2.39 -2.64 7.71
N GLU A 526 2.32 -1.34 7.48
CA GLU A 526 1.85 -0.33 8.43
C GLU A 526 0.46 0.19 8.05
N ILE A 527 -0.51 0.07 8.96
CA ILE A 527 -1.83 0.68 8.75
C ILE A 527 -1.93 2.02 9.45
N GLY A 528 -2.17 3.06 8.65
CA GLY A 528 -2.45 4.43 9.09
C GLY A 528 -3.88 4.66 9.57
N SER A 529 -4.09 5.77 10.28
CA SER A 529 -5.40 6.25 10.74
C SER A 529 -6.43 6.31 9.61
N GLY A 530 -7.57 5.64 9.79
CA GLY A 530 -8.70 5.65 8.85
C GLY A 530 -8.49 4.94 7.51
N HIS A 531 -7.29 4.41 7.26
CA HIS A 531 -6.95 3.66 6.05
C HIS A 531 -7.90 2.45 5.88
N SER A 532 -8.20 2.11 4.63
CA SER A 532 -9.19 1.09 4.27
C SER A 532 -8.65 0.18 3.16
N VAL A 533 -8.87 -1.13 3.29
CA VAL A 533 -8.35 -2.14 2.37
C VAL A 533 -9.47 -3.08 1.94
N THR A 534 -9.52 -3.42 0.66
CA THR A 534 -10.58 -4.22 0.04
C THR A 534 -9.97 -5.40 -0.72
N ALA A 535 -10.31 -6.61 -0.32
CA ALA A 535 -10.08 -7.82 -1.10
C ALA A 535 -11.38 -8.35 -1.68
N LEU A 536 -11.31 -8.96 -2.87
CA LEU A 536 -12.41 -9.69 -3.49
C LEU A 536 -12.00 -11.13 -3.75
N TYR A 537 -12.95 -12.05 -3.56
CA TYR A 537 -12.82 -13.45 -3.92
C TYR A 537 -13.93 -13.85 -4.89
N GLU A 538 -13.61 -14.71 -5.86
CA GLU A 538 -14.60 -15.61 -6.44
C GLU A 538 -14.73 -16.85 -5.54
N VAL A 539 -15.95 -17.22 -5.17
CA VAL A 539 -16.24 -18.35 -4.27
C VAL A 539 -17.19 -19.32 -4.96
N VAL A 540 -16.84 -20.59 -4.96
CA VAL A 540 -17.61 -21.68 -5.56
C VAL A 540 -18.25 -22.50 -4.45
N PRO A 541 -19.57 -22.36 -4.18
CA PRO A 541 -20.23 -23.06 -3.08
C PRO A 541 -20.36 -24.58 -3.30
N VAL A 542 -20.75 -25.29 -2.24
CA VAL A 542 -21.25 -26.66 -2.27
C VAL A 542 -22.78 -26.63 -2.27
N GLY A 543 -23.37 -26.61 -3.47
CA GLY A 543 -24.81 -26.43 -3.68
C GLY A 543 -25.15 -25.10 -4.34
N ASP A 544 -26.44 -24.76 -4.38
CA ASP A 544 -26.98 -23.66 -5.20
C ASP A 544 -26.84 -22.26 -4.59
N GLY A 545 -26.12 -22.11 -3.47
CA GLY A 545 -25.92 -20.83 -2.80
C GLY A 545 -24.76 -20.83 -1.80
N LEU A 546 -24.21 -19.65 -1.51
CA LEU A 546 -23.21 -19.50 -0.46
C LEU A 546 -23.87 -19.54 0.92
N ASP A 547 -23.46 -20.50 1.74
CA ASP A 547 -23.91 -20.66 3.11
C ASP A 547 -23.35 -19.52 4.02
N PRO A 548 -24.17 -18.86 4.85
CA PRO A 548 -23.72 -17.81 5.75
C PRO A 548 -22.51 -18.13 6.64
N ASP A 549 -22.37 -19.35 7.20
CA ASP A 549 -21.19 -19.64 8.05
C ASP A 549 -19.95 -20.07 7.23
N ALA A 550 -20.02 -20.04 5.89
CA ALA A 550 -18.97 -20.60 5.02
C ALA A 550 -17.60 -19.94 5.16
N VAL A 551 -17.53 -18.72 5.72
CA VAL A 551 -16.30 -17.91 5.75
C VAL A 551 -16.03 -17.36 7.16
N THR A 552 -14.77 -17.45 7.59
CA THR A 552 -14.25 -16.83 8.82
C THR A 552 -12.99 -16.03 8.52
N VAL A 553 -13.04 -14.72 8.72
CA VAL A 553 -11.90 -13.81 8.52
C VAL A 553 -11.17 -13.56 9.85
N ARG A 554 -9.84 -13.60 9.83
CA ARG A 554 -8.98 -13.25 10.97
C ARG A 554 -8.11 -12.06 10.60
N VAL A 555 -8.09 -11.06 11.46
CA VAL A 555 -7.13 -9.95 11.38
C VAL A 555 -6.12 -10.13 12.51
N ARG A 556 -4.85 -10.32 12.18
CA ARG A 556 -3.72 -10.27 13.12
C ARG A 556 -3.07 -8.90 12.97
N ALA A 557 -2.77 -8.22 14.09
CA ALA A 557 -2.11 -6.92 14.06
C ALA A 557 -1.33 -6.64 15.34
N LYS A 558 -0.13 -6.07 15.23
CA LYS A 558 0.63 -5.47 16.34
C LYS A 558 0.13 -4.04 16.61
N ALA A 559 0.15 -3.61 17.87
CA ALA A 559 -0.07 -2.19 18.20
C ALA A 559 1.18 -1.36 17.81
N PRO A 560 1.09 -0.03 17.60
CA PRO A 560 2.21 0.78 17.07
C PRO A 560 3.50 0.78 17.90
N ARG A 561 3.44 0.35 19.16
CA ARG A 561 4.59 0.09 20.05
C ARG A 561 4.42 -1.23 20.83
N GLY A 562 3.71 -2.19 20.25
CA GLY A 562 3.39 -3.47 20.90
C GLY A 562 4.05 -4.64 20.19
N GLU A 563 4.96 -5.32 20.87
CA GLU A 563 5.68 -6.50 20.36
C GLU A 563 4.74 -7.67 19.99
N LYS A 564 3.61 -7.80 20.71
CA LYS A 564 2.67 -8.91 20.59
C LYS A 564 1.48 -8.52 19.71
N ALA A 565 1.27 -9.29 18.65
CA ALA A 565 0.08 -9.14 17.83
C ALA A 565 -1.19 -9.64 18.54
N LYS A 566 -2.32 -9.00 18.27
CA LYS A 566 -3.68 -9.43 18.64
C LYS A 566 -4.36 -10.02 17.41
N GLU A 567 -4.97 -11.19 17.57
CA GLU A 567 -5.91 -11.74 16.58
C GLU A 567 -7.35 -11.35 16.92
N THR A 568 -8.11 -10.91 15.92
CA THR A 568 -9.56 -10.63 16.02
C THR A 568 -10.28 -11.43 14.92
N VAL A 569 -11.43 -12.01 15.25
CA VAL A 569 -12.14 -12.98 14.39
C VAL A 569 -13.51 -12.48 14.02
N TYR A 570 -13.76 -12.42 12.72
CA TYR A 570 -15.03 -12.05 12.09
C TYR A 570 -15.57 -13.27 11.32
N ARG A 571 -16.88 -13.34 11.13
CA ARG A 571 -17.54 -14.40 10.35
C ARG A 571 -18.52 -13.75 9.40
N LEU A 572 -18.68 -14.37 8.24
CA LEU A 572 -19.81 -14.11 7.38
C LEU A 572 -21.10 -14.48 8.14
N GLY A 573 -22.18 -13.74 7.87
CA GLY A 573 -23.49 -13.94 8.46
C GLY A 573 -24.61 -13.74 7.45
N ALA A 574 -25.85 -14.08 7.84
CA ALA A 574 -26.99 -14.08 6.92
C ALA A 574 -27.43 -12.67 6.45
N ALA A 575 -26.92 -11.60 7.06
CA ALA A 575 -27.11 -10.23 6.59
C ALA A 575 -26.08 -9.79 5.54
N ASP A 576 -24.98 -10.54 5.41
CA ASP A 576 -23.87 -10.26 4.52
C ASP A 576 -24.06 -10.95 3.15
N VAL A 577 -24.88 -12.00 3.10
CA VAL A 577 -25.16 -12.79 1.88
C VAL A 577 -26.40 -12.25 1.18
N HIS A 578 -26.16 -11.41 0.18
CA HIS A 578 -27.19 -10.71 -0.61
C HIS A 578 -27.72 -11.60 -1.74
N PRO A 579 -29.02 -11.51 -2.10
CA PRO A 579 -29.63 -12.36 -3.12
C PRO A 579 -29.20 -11.99 -4.55
N SER A 580 -28.70 -10.78 -4.77
CA SER A 580 -28.10 -10.31 -6.02
C SER A 580 -27.15 -9.15 -5.75
N LEU A 581 -26.30 -8.79 -6.71
CA LEU A 581 -25.33 -7.69 -6.56
C LEU A 581 -26.02 -6.32 -6.49
N GLU A 582 -27.20 -6.17 -7.09
CA GLU A 582 -28.03 -4.95 -7.06
C GLU A 582 -28.79 -4.78 -5.73
N ALA A 583 -28.99 -5.88 -4.98
CA ALA A 583 -29.56 -5.86 -3.64
C ALA A 583 -28.51 -5.58 -2.55
N ALA A 584 -27.23 -5.75 -2.87
CA ALA A 584 -26.10 -5.53 -1.98
C ALA A 584 -25.72 -4.02 -1.86
N PRO A 585 -24.82 -3.64 -0.94
CA PRO A 585 -24.30 -2.28 -0.89
C PRO A 585 -23.67 -1.85 -2.22
N ARG A 586 -24.03 -0.66 -2.69
CA ARG A 586 -23.60 -0.08 -3.98
C ARG A 586 -22.08 -0.15 -4.20
N ASP A 587 -21.30 0.03 -3.14
CA ASP A 587 -19.85 -0.01 -3.17
C ASP A 587 -19.25 -1.41 -3.39
N PHE A 588 -19.99 -2.48 -3.08
CA PHE A 588 -19.62 -3.84 -3.49
C PHE A 588 -19.84 -4.04 -5.00
N ALA A 589 -20.94 -3.52 -5.56
CA ALA A 589 -21.17 -3.50 -7.01
C ALA A 589 -20.11 -2.65 -7.75
N PHE A 590 -19.65 -1.54 -7.16
CA PHE A 590 -18.52 -0.78 -7.68
C PHE A 590 -17.21 -1.56 -7.61
N ALA A 591 -16.87 -2.18 -6.47
CA ALA A 591 -15.66 -2.99 -6.33
C ALA A 591 -15.63 -4.15 -7.35
N ALA A 592 -16.75 -4.85 -7.54
CA ALA A 592 -16.89 -5.90 -8.54
C ALA A 592 -16.63 -5.40 -9.98
N ALA A 593 -17.03 -4.17 -10.30
CA ALA A 593 -16.74 -3.54 -11.58
C ALA A 593 -15.27 -3.14 -11.73
N VAL A 594 -14.64 -2.63 -10.67
CA VAL A 594 -13.21 -2.27 -10.65
C VAL A 594 -12.33 -3.50 -10.87
N ALA A 595 -12.57 -4.58 -10.14
CA ALA A 595 -11.86 -5.85 -10.35
C ALA A 595 -12.18 -6.47 -11.73
N GLY A 596 -13.44 -6.38 -12.18
CA GLY A 596 -13.84 -6.80 -13.53
C GLY A 596 -13.04 -6.09 -14.63
N ALA A 597 -12.84 -4.79 -14.50
CA ALA A 597 -12.03 -4.00 -15.43
C ALA A 597 -10.54 -4.35 -15.36
N ALA A 598 -9.97 -4.45 -14.16
CA ALA A 598 -8.55 -4.74 -13.98
C ALA A 598 -8.19 -6.15 -14.50
N GLU A 599 -8.99 -7.17 -14.21
CA GLU A 599 -8.82 -8.52 -14.78
C GLU A 599 -8.94 -8.51 -16.32
N HIS A 600 -9.84 -7.70 -16.90
CA HIS A 600 -9.96 -7.59 -18.36
C HIS A 600 -8.76 -6.85 -18.99
N LEU A 601 -8.27 -5.78 -18.35
CA LEU A 601 -7.11 -4.99 -18.80
C LEU A 601 -5.80 -5.78 -18.71
N ARG A 602 -5.61 -6.63 -17.69
CA ARG A 602 -4.46 -7.54 -17.58
C ARG A 602 -4.56 -8.81 -18.44
N GLY A 603 -5.56 -8.92 -19.32
CA GLY A 603 -5.73 -10.04 -20.24
C GLY A 603 -6.11 -11.37 -19.58
N SER A 604 -6.76 -11.33 -18.42
CA SER A 604 -7.02 -12.50 -17.58
C SER A 604 -7.89 -13.56 -18.26
N ALA A 605 -7.41 -14.81 -18.24
CA ALA A 605 -8.14 -15.97 -18.74
C ALA A 605 -9.50 -16.17 -18.03
N PHE A 606 -9.63 -15.72 -16.78
CA PHE A 606 -10.90 -15.76 -16.05
C PHE A 606 -11.89 -14.70 -16.54
N ALA A 607 -11.41 -13.54 -17.02
CA ALA A 607 -12.22 -12.42 -17.52
C ALA A 607 -12.37 -12.39 -19.05
N ALA A 608 -11.78 -13.34 -19.78
CA ALA A 608 -11.88 -13.41 -21.25
C ALA A 608 -13.32 -13.54 -21.78
N ALA A 609 -14.26 -14.04 -20.96
CA ALA A 609 -15.68 -14.12 -21.28
C ALA A 609 -16.54 -13.03 -20.62
N TRP A 610 -15.95 -12.14 -19.81
CA TRP A 610 -16.69 -11.10 -19.08
C TRP A 610 -17.02 -9.93 -20.00
N SER A 611 -18.28 -9.50 -20.02
CA SER A 611 -18.74 -8.42 -20.89
C SER A 611 -18.18 -7.06 -20.45
N PRO A 612 -17.38 -6.36 -21.28
CA PRO A 612 -16.88 -5.02 -20.95
C PRO A 612 -18.02 -4.01 -20.77
N ALA A 613 -19.14 -4.21 -21.49
CA ALA A 613 -20.33 -3.40 -21.34
C ALA A 613 -20.98 -3.56 -19.95
N LEU A 614 -21.02 -4.79 -19.41
CA LEU A 614 -21.52 -5.07 -18.06
C LEU A 614 -20.60 -4.49 -16.98
N ILE A 615 -19.27 -4.61 -17.17
CA ILE A 615 -18.27 -4.00 -16.29
C ILE A 615 -18.48 -2.47 -16.23
N GLN A 616 -18.67 -1.81 -17.39
CA GLN A 616 -18.96 -0.39 -17.44
C GLN A 616 -20.32 -0.03 -16.85
N GLU A 617 -21.36 -0.83 -17.09
CA GLU A 617 -22.70 -0.63 -16.52
C GLU A 617 -22.68 -0.67 -14.98
N LEU A 618 -22.03 -1.68 -14.40
CA LEU A 618 -21.83 -1.80 -12.95
C LEU A 618 -21.03 -0.61 -12.39
N ALA A 619 -19.92 -0.22 -13.03
CA ALA A 619 -19.11 0.92 -12.59
C ALA A 619 -19.90 2.24 -12.64
N CYS A 620 -20.52 2.56 -13.78
CA CYS A 620 -21.25 3.80 -13.98
C CYS A 620 -22.53 3.88 -13.14
N GLY A 621 -23.26 2.78 -12.99
CA GLY A 621 -24.43 2.69 -12.10
C GLY A 621 -24.05 2.84 -10.62
N SER A 622 -22.88 2.33 -10.22
CA SER A 622 -22.44 2.35 -8.83
C SER A 622 -21.69 3.63 -8.41
N ALA A 623 -21.19 4.44 -9.36
CA ALA A 623 -20.36 5.62 -9.08
C ALA A 623 -21.00 6.75 -8.26
N GLY A 624 -22.34 6.85 -8.21
CA GLY A 624 -23.05 7.77 -7.32
C GLY A 624 -22.74 9.27 -7.51
N SER A 625 -22.41 9.96 -6.42
CA SER A 625 -21.98 11.36 -6.42
C SER A 625 -20.48 11.54 -6.65
N ASP A 626 -19.69 10.52 -6.33
CA ASP A 626 -18.22 10.52 -6.26
C ASP A 626 -17.54 10.93 -7.59
N ARG A 627 -16.50 11.75 -7.49
CA ARG A 627 -15.76 12.32 -8.63
C ARG A 627 -14.77 11.33 -9.26
N ARG A 628 -14.09 10.51 -8.44
CA ARG A 628 -13.14 9.47 -8.84
C ARG A 628 -13.86 8.30 -9.50
N LYS A 629 -14.93 7.80 -8.89
CA LYS A 629 -15.78 6.71 -9.43
C LYS A 629 -16.44 7.12 -10.77
N LYS A 630 -16.80 8.41 -10.94
CA LYS A 630 -17.25 8.98 -12.23
C LYS A 630 -16.13 9.22 -13.25
N GLU A 631 -14.90 9.48 -12.83
CA GLU A 631 -13.76 9.48 -13.74
C GLU A 631 -13.54 8.07 -14.29
N PHE A 632 -13.52 7.05 -13.43
CA PHE A 632 -13.38 5.65 -13.84
C PHE A 632 -14.42 5.21 -14.87
N CYS A 633 -15.70 5.54 -14.66
CA CYS A 633 -16.77 5.33 -15.65
C CYS A 633 -16.45 5.92 -17.05
N ARG A 634 -15.78 7.08 -17.11
CA ARG A 634 -15.35 7.72 -18.37
C ARG A 634 -14.07 7.10 -18.95
N LEU A 635 -13.12 6.67 -18.10
CA LEU A 635 -11.93 5.93 -18.51
C LEU A 635 -12.32 4.59 -19.17
N LEU A 636 -13.29 3.85 -18.61
CA LEU A 636 -13.83 2.63 -19.22
C LEU A 636 -14.48 2.89 -20.59
N GLN A 637 -15.21 4.00 -20.74
CA GLN A 637 -15.74 4.42 -22.04
C GLN A 637 -14.61 4.69 -23.05
N GLN A 638 -13.53 5.36 -22.61
CA GLN A 638 -12.34 5.59 -23.43
C GLN A 638 -11.69 4.26 -23.88
N VAL A 639 -11.52 3.28 -22.98
CA VAL A 639 -11.03 1.93 -23.35
C VAL A 639 -11.90 1.30 -24.43
N GLN A 640 -13.24 1.28 -24.25
CA GLN A 640 -14.16 0.69 -25.23
C GLN A 640 -14.17 1.41 -26.59
N THR A 641 -13.94 2.72 -26.62
CA THR A 641 -13.84 3.47 -27.88
C THR A 641 -12.46 3.36 -28.53
N GLY A 642 -11.38 3.42 -27.74
CA GLY A 642 -9.99 3.35 -28.20
C GLY A 642 -9.63 1.99 -28.77
N ALA A 643 -10.16 0.91 -28.19
CA ALA A 643 -10.04 -0.44 -28.75
C ALA A 643 -10.54 -0.52 -30.20
N ARG A 644 -11.56 0.26 -30.60
CA ARG A 644 -12.06 0.25 -31.99
C ARG A 644 -11.09 0.87 -33.01
N TYR A 645 -10.03 1.53 -32.53
CA TYR A 645 -8.95 2.10 -33.34
C TYR A 645 -7.61 1.36 -33.16
N ALA A 646 -7.35 0.78 -31.98
CA ALA A 646 -6.11 0.03 -31.71
C ALA A 646 -6.07 -1.39 -32.30
N TRP A 647 -7.23 -1.98 -32.64
CA TRP A 647 -7.35 -3.31 -33.26
C TRP A 647 -7.68 -3.21 -34.77
N ARG A 648 -6.95 -2.36 -35.53
CA ARG A 648 -7.12 -2.13 -36.97
C ARG A 648 -5.81 -1.95 -37.72
#